data_AF-A0A8X6YMA3-F1
#
_entry.id   AF-A0A8X6YMA3-F1
#
_cell.length_a   1.000
_cell.length_b   1.000
_cell.length_c   1.000
_cell.angle_alpha   90.00
_cell.angle_beta   90.00
_cell.angle_gamma   90.00
#
_symmetry.space_group_name_H-M   'P 1'
#
loop_
_entity.id
_entity.type
_entity.pdbx_description
1 polymer ?
#
loop_
_entity_poly.entity_id
_entity_poly.type
_entity_poly.pdbx_seq_one_letter_code
_entity_poly.pdbx_strand_id
1 'polypeptide(L)'
;MASYSISWRILLIVFMLDVTNLFAFAASEGNNDCFSEDKGNLDELSVKCAVQNLNDVFINFSSFHPDRVVKLKVMCDTRHELPNLKQNPHLNDDLDGLMNNTFGVLKNLRELMIEDCTLTTIPPMAFNGVSQLKNLTIRSRNYRHGKIALHLSAETFSQLQLLESLDLGENNINNLPQTLLCPLRRLETLNLTLNNFSDISSVGLSTGSRDNVLCLVDVQRVRLSYNRIKVLTSKGFAAVNQLRELRLDHNIISRAEESSLHGLDKLRVLDLGSNQIVALPPLVLRNCEELVELYLQNNSISVLPPGLFAGLQQLLVLDLSRNEVTSHWLSTDTFADLIRVVTLDISYNRLTQIDSSIFRSQYSLEVLHLDHNEIEVISDHAFSSLYKLHTLILNNNKITRVTTPMFSGLHVLNMLSLSHNDIVDVHPDAFKNNSAVMELNLADNKLAAVPTAVQSLQLLRSLDLANNKISDIHNASYLGLENLYSLVLSGNKIGNLTKGVFEELPSLRILSLANNEIEFVETSTFDDVTYLHALRLDSNLLPEVNGLFSNLHDLMMLNISANRIEWFDYALVPIGLQWLDMHDNQIELLGNYFELEGVLKLRTLDASSNHIIEIDSSSLPNGIEIVFLNDNHIKTIQPFTFMGKPNLTRVDLTRNNLENLEVNAFRLTEVRNRKPLPEFSVSENPYLCDCNMEWIQRIGSLDDSRQYPRIVDIEDISCQLTFNRVKTTVSIVHAHSSQFLCRYKSHCFALCHCCEFDACDCEMVCPENCTCFYDQSWNTNIVDCTSQNHISVPRRIPMDVTELYLDGNDIPSLSSHTFIGRKNMRVLFMNNSNVHMINNRTFNGLKSLQTLYLQHNLIVALHGYEFERLVNLRHLYLSYNRITTMGNTTFTHLRALEVLHLDHNFIVEFQVWILNQNSKLVDIQLSHNPWACECQFVGDFTFWLQSRTDMVHDVYNVNCVYNETFTLPLVEFNMTTCTNVSVASPSHIQSFHVNDYMPVLILVVSLFIVLIVAIVLIFVYRKRMRIWFFSKYGVRIFSSDAKVPNEDDKLFDAFLSYSKKDEAFVGQVLAAELECGNPRYRLCLHYRDLPIGGYLSDAIIEAIESSRRTIVVLSENFIRSEWCRYEFKSAHHEILRTCKNDLIVILIGRLAQRDLDPDLRLWLKTCTFLRWGDRRFWEKLRYALPDISKRKNERCHTNDHSVSVHI
;
A
#
# COMPACT_ATOMS: atom_id res chain seq x y z
N MET A 1 -23.87 -30.75 -20.90
CA MET A 1 -22.39 -30.68 -21.03
C MET A 1 -21.86 -29.25 -21.19
N ALA A 2 -22.59 -28.23 -20.70
CA ALA A 2 -22.13 -26.85 -20.58
C ALA A 2 -22.89 -26.20 -19.42
N SER A 3 -22.42 -26.43 -18.19
CA SER A 3 -22.85 -25.76 -16.95
C SER A 3 -21.85 -26.11 -15.84
N TYR A 4 -20.56 -25.93 -16.13
CA TYR A 4 -19.45 -26.15 -15.19
C TYR A 4 -18.51 -24.96 -15.35
N SER A 5 -18.73 -23.85 -14.65
CA SER A 5 -17.81 -22.71 -14.76
C SER A 5 -17.76 -21.72 -13.59
N ILE A 6 -18.52 -21.89 -12.51
CA ILE A 6 -18.57 -20.84 -11.47
C ILE A 6 -17.82 -21.25 -10.19
N SER A 7 -17.90 -22.51 -9.76
CA SER A 7 -17.17 -22.99 -8.56
C SER A 7 -15.67 -23.24 -8.80
N TRP A 8 -15.28 -23.64 -10.02
CA TRP A 8 -13.87 -23.91 -10.38
C TRP A 8 -13.01 -22.66 -10.48
N ARG A 9 -13.58 -21.50 -10.83
CA ARG A 9 -12.84 -20.25 -10.84
C ARG A 9 -12.59 -19.73 -9.44
N ILE A 10 -13.51 -19.88 -8.49
CA ILE A 10 -13.32 -19.35 -7.13
C ILE A 10 -12.32 -20.20 -6.34
N LEU A 11 -12.32 -21.53 -6.48
CA LEU A 11 -11.29 -22.37 -5.84
C LEU A 11 -9.89 -22.21 -6.46
N LEU A 12 -9.77 -21.94 -7.77
CA LEU A 12 -8.48 -21.60 -8.39
C LEU A 12 -8.06 -20.14 -8.14
N ILE A 13 -9.01 -19.20 -8.02
CA ILE A 13 -8.73 -17.78 -7.77
C ILE A 13 -8.31 -17.56 -6.31
N VAL A 14 -8.89 -18.27 -5.33
CA VAL A 14 -8.43 -18.20 -3.93
C VAL A 14 -7.05 -18.89 -3.74
N PHE A 15 -6.65 -19.79 -4.64
CA PHE A 15 -5.34 -20.46 -4.60
C PHE A 15 -4.27 -19.89 -5.56
N MET A 16 -4.61 -18.95 -6.45
CA MET A 16 -3.65 -18.31 -7.38
C MET A 16 -3.52 -16.79 -7.20
N LEU A 17 -4.15 -16.21 -6.17
CA LEU A 17 -4.18 -14.75 -5.97
C LEU A 17 -2.92 -14.13 -5.35
N ASP A 18 -1.74 -14.71 -5.55
CA ASP A 18 -0.47 -14.05 -5.19
C ASP A 18 0.60 -14.04 -6.30
N VAL A 19 0.28 -14.46 -7.53
CA VAL A 19 1.23 -14.39 -8.65
C VAL A 19 0.49 -14.00 -9.93
N THR A 20 0.37 -12.71 -10.23
CA THR A 20 0.26 -12.14 -11.61
C THR A 20 0.02 -10.63 -11.58
N ASN A 21 1.09 -9.85 -11.49
CA ASN A 21 1.10 -8.46 -11.97
C ASN A 21 2.48 -8.12 -12.54
N LEU A 22 2.84 -8.80 -13.64
CA LEU A 22 3.88 -8.37 -14.55
C LEU A 22 3.53 -8.89 -15.96
N PHE A 23 3.79 -8.05 -16.96
CA PHE A 23 3.58 -8.20 -18.41
C PHE A 23 2.26 -7.65 -19.00
N ALA A 24 2.28 -6.36 -19.35
CA ALA A 24 2.13 -5.91 -20.74
C ALA A 24 2.50 -4.43 -20.86
N PHE A 25 3.55 -4.09 -21.61
CA PHE A 25 3.52 -3.13 -22.72
C PHE A 25 4.94 -2.96 -23.31
N ALA A 26 5.16 -3.63 -24.44
CA ALA A 26 6.19 -3.30 -25.41
C ALA A 26 5.54 -3.35 -26.80
N ALA A 27 5.23 -2.18 -27.37
CA ALA A 27 5.15 -1.98 -28.83
C ALA A 27 5.03 -0.48 -29.21
N SER A 28 5.90 -0.13 -30.16
CA SER A 28 5.94 0.97 -31.14
C SER A 28 6.20 2.42 -30.73
N GLU A 29 7.29 2.90 -31.35
CA GLU A 29 7.76 4.26 -31.56
C GLU A 29 6.73 5.13 -32.29
N GLY A 30 6.82 6.44 -32.08
CA GLY A 30 5.87 7.43 -32.59
C GLY A 30 5.93 7.64 -34.10
N ASN A 31 4.78 7.50 -34.76
CA ASN A 31 4.40 8.18 -35.99
C ASN A 31 2.86 8.20 -36.09
N ASN A 32 2.29 9.30 -36.60
CA ASN A 32 0.86 9.42 -36.90
C ASN A 32 0.51 8.48 -38.08
N ASP A 33 0.06 7.25 -37.81
CA ASP A 33 -0.20 6.24 -38.84
C ASP A 33 -1.68 5.80 -38.87
N CYS A 34 -2.24 5.76 -40.10
CA CYS A 34 -3.53 5.15 -40.41
C CYS A 34 -3.31 3.84 -41.18
N PHE A 35 -3.96 2.75 -40.76
CA PHE A 35 -3.84 1.44 -41.40
C PHE A 35 -5.21 0.78 -41.65
N SER A 36 -5.26 -0.08 -42.67
CA SER A 36 -6.43 -0.92 -42.98
C SER A 36 -6.43 -2.16 -42.10
N GLU A 37 -7.56 -2.47 -41.47
CA GLU A 37 -7.71 -3.70 -40.67
C GLU A 37 -8.02 -4.94 -41.52
N ASP A 38 -8.54 -4.77 -42.74
CA ASP A 38 -8.93 -5.88 -43.60
C ASP A 38 -7.77 -6.42 -44.44
N LYS A 39 -7.47 -7.72 -44.30
CA LYS A 39 -6.49 -8.47 -45.13
C LYS A 39 -7.13 -9.28 -46.27
N GLY A 40 -8.37 -9.00 -46.70
CA GLY A 40 -9.01 -9.90 -47.69
C GLY A 40 -10.23 -9.44 -48.48
N ASN A 41 -10.77 -8.21 -48.33
CA ASN A 41 -11.94 -7.76 -49.10
C ASN A 41 -11.57 -6.58 -50.02
N LEU A 42 -11.83 -6.73 -51.34
CA LEU A 42 -11.40 -5.77 -52.37
C LEU A 42 -12.39 -4.61 -52.62
N ASP A 43 -13.57 -4.61 -51.99
CA ASP A 43 -14.63 -3.65 -52.30
C ASP A 43 -14.93 -2.65 -51.15
N GLU A 44 -14.92 -3.07 -49.89
CA GLU A 44 -15.13 -2.20 -48.70
C GLU A 44 -13.87 -2.17 -47.81
N LEU A 45 -13.55 -1.02 -47.22
CA LEU A 45 -12.35 -0.80 -46.40
C LEU A 45 -12.70 -0.34 -44.97
N SER A 46 -12.15 -1.02 -43.97
CA SER A 46 -12.12 -0.58 -42.56
C SER A 46 -10.78 0.06 -42.21
N VAL A 47 -10.79 1.32 -41.76
CA VAL A 47 -9.58 2.11 -41.49
C VAL A 47 -9.50 2.49 -40.01
N LYS A 48 -8.33 2.26 -39.40
CA LYS A 48 -8.00 2.71 -38.05
C LYS A 48 -6.83 3.70 -38.08
N CYS A 49 -7.00 4.84 -37.42
CA CYS A 49 -6.03 5.92 -37.35
C CYS A 49 -5.64 6.19 -35.90
N ALA A 50 -4.33 6.24 -35.64
CA ALA A 50 -3.77 6.78 -34.41
C ALA A 50 -3.15 8.16 -34.72
N VAL A 51 -3.72 9.22 -34.16
CA VAL A 51 -3.31 10.61 -34.44
C VAL A 51 -3.03 11.38 -33.16
N GLN A 52 -2.23 12.44 -33.21
CA GLN A 52 -2.06 13.35 -32.07
C GLN A 52 -3.18 14.39 -32.02
N ASN A 53 -3.57 14.95 -33.16
CA ASN A 53 -4.71 15.86 -33.29
C ASN A 53 -5.75 15.28 -34.28
N LEU A 54 -7.05 15.46 -33.99
CA LEU A 54 -8.13 15.03 -34.89
C LEU A 54 -8.05 15.70 -36.28
N ASN A 55 -7.44 16.89 -36.36
CA ASN A 55 -7.19 17.60 -37.61
C ASN A 55 -6.00 17.02 -38.41
N ASP A 56 -5.17 16.15 -37.85
CA ASP A 56 -4.06 15.51 -38.57
C ASP A 56 -4.53 14.37 -39.47
N VAL A 57 -5.72 13.82 -39.22
CA VAL A 57 -6.30 12.72 -40.01
C VAL A 57 -6.42 13.11 -41.49
N PHE A 58 -6.61 14.40 -41.79
CA PHE A 58 -6.73 14.92 -43.16
C PHE A 58 -5.45 14.78 -44.00
N ILE A 59 -4.27 14.78 -43.36
CA ILE A 59 -2.99 14.71 -44.08
C ILE A 59 -2.73 13.28 -44.59
N ASN A 60 -3.35 12.26 -43.98
CA ASN A 60 -3.13 10.84 -44.33
C ASN A 60 -4.20 10.21 -45.23
N PHE A 61 -5.36 10.83 -45.44
CA PHE A 61 -6.41 10.27 -46.31
C PHE A 61 -6.06 10.29 -47.82
N SER A 62 -5.03 11.02 -48.23
CA SER A 62 -4.53 11.01 -49.62
C SER A 62 -3.97 9.64 -50.06
N SER A 63 -3.75 8.71 -49.12
CA SER A 63 -3.26 7.36 -49.38
C SER A 63 -4.34 6.30 -49.63
N PHE A 64 -5.63 6.63 -49.40
CA PHE A 64 -6.76 5.71 -49.56
C PHE A 64 -7.77 6.24 -50.59
N HIS A 65 -8.45 5.34 -51.32
CA HIS A 65 -9.60 5.72 -52.14
C HIS A 65 -10.81 6.05 -51.24
N PRO A 66 -11.25 7.31 -51.15
CA PRO A 66 -12.26 7.72 -50.16
C PRO A 66 -13.63 7.04 -50.34
N ASP A 67 -13.97 6.69 -51.59
CA ASP A 67 -15.24 6.04 -51.92
C ASP A 67 -15.34 4.58 -51.41
N ARG A 68 -14.22 3.97 -51.00
CA ARG A 68 -14.19 2.58 -50.50
C ARG A 68 -14.25 2.48 -48.97
N VAL A 69 -14.08 3.58 -48.25
CA VAL A 69 -14.05 3.59 -46.78
C VAL A 69 -15.47 3.51 -46.23
N VAL A 70 -15.78 2.40 -45.57
CA VAL A 70 -17.11 2.14 -44.99
C VAL A 70 -17.08 2.24 -43.46
N LYS A 71 -15.92 2.00 -42.84
CA LYS A 71 -15.71 2.13 -41.39
C LYS A 71 -14.46 2.96 -41.09
N LEU A 72 -14.57 3.90 -40.16
CA LEU A 72 -13.46 4.74 -39.72
C LEU A 72 -13.40 4.78 -38.19
N LYS A 73 -12.24 4.40 -37.63
CA LYS A 73 -11.92 4.56 -36.21
C LYS A 73 -10.73 5.50 -36.03
N VAL A 74 -10.91 6.55 -35.24
CA VAL A 74 -9.88 7.53 -34.90
C VAL A 74 -9.61 7.48 -33.41
N MET A 75 -8.33 7.31 -33.03
CA MET A 75 -7.85 7.31 -31.65
C MET A 75 -6.75 8.35 -31.47
N CYS A 76 -6.81 9.13 -30.39
CA CYS A 76 -5.79 10.14 -30.11
C CYS A 76 -4.74 9.66 -29.07
N ASP A 77 -3.42 9.66 -29.39
CA ASP A 77 -2.31 9.27 -28.46
C ASP A 77 -1.82 10.46 -27.62
N THR A 78 -1.53 10.25 -26.33
CA THR A 78 -1.09 11.30 -25.39
C THR A 78 0.01 10.78 -24.45
N ARG A 79 1.24 10.63 -24.96
CA ARG A 79 2.43 10.41 -24.10
C ARG A 79 3.12 11.70 -23.63
N HIS A 80 2.60 12.88 -23.98
CA HIS A 80 3.13 14.16 -23.50
C HIS A 80 2.07 14.90 -22.67
N GLU A 81 2.08 14.64 -21.37
CA GLU A 81 1.51 15.55 -20.39
C GLU A 81 2.30 16.87 -20.40
N LEU A 82 1.62 17.99 -20.65
CA LEU A 82 2.14 19.32 -20.33
C LEU A 82 1.57 19.74 -18.96
N PRO A 83 2.36 19.71 -17.88
CA PRO A 83 1.97 20.28 -16.62
C PRO A 83 2.22 21.78 -16.71
N ASN A 84 1.20 22.58 -17.05
CA ASN A 84 1.01 23.98 -16.63
C ASN A 84 -0.04 24.70 -17.51
N LEU A 85 -1.32 24.59 -17.14
CA LEU A 85 -2.34 25.60 -17.48
C LEU A 85 -2.83 26.27 -16.20
N LYS A 86 -1.94 27.03 -15.59
CA LYS A 86 -2.28 28.15 -14.69
C LYS A 86 -1.69 29.41 -15.33
N GLN A 87 -2.54 30.43 -15.46
CA GLN A 87 -2.24 31.82 -15.89
C GLN A 87 -2.25 32.11 -17.40
N ASN A 88 -3.45 32.21 -17.99
CA ASN A 88 -3.79 33.32 -18.90
C ASN A 88 -5.28 33.30 -19.30
N PRO A 89 -6.10 34.34 -19.02
CA PRO A 89 -7.51 34.39 -19.44
C PRO A 89 -7.73 34.94 -20.86
N HIS A 90 -6.67 35.10 -21.67
CA HIS A 90 -6.74 35.81 -22.96
C HIS A 90 -6.00 35.12 -24.13
N LEU A 91 -5.91 33.79 -24.16
CA LEU A 91 -5.59 33.07 -25.40
C LEU A 91 -6.83 32.32 -25.92
N ASN A 92 -7.41 32.93 -26.95
CA ASN A 92 -8.44 32.49 -27.90
C ASN A 92 -8.66 30.96 -28.05
N ASP A 93 -9.87 30.50 -27.71
CA ASP A 93 -10.95 29.97 -28.59
C ASP A 93 -10.68 29.12 -29.85
N ASP A 94 -9.44 28.86 -30.31
CA ASP A 94 -9.23 28.36 -31.70
C ASP A 94 -8.57 26.98 -31.89
N LEU A 95 -8.37 26.17 -30.85
CA LEU A 95 -7.71 24.85 -31.01
C LEU A 95 -8.36 23.80 -30.10
N ASP A 96 -9.39 23.09 -30.61
CA ASP A 96 -9.84 21.72 -30.25
C ASP A 96 -11.36 21.50 -30.53
N GLY A 97 -11.80 21.86 -31.74
CA GLY A 97 -13.17 21.64 -32.23
C GLY A 97 -13.18 20.95 -33.60
N LEU A 98 -14.18 20.10 -33.85
CA LEU A 98 -14.42 19.52 -35.17
C LEU A 98 -14.75 20.65 -36.17
N MET A 99 -14.14 20.64 -37.35
CA MET A 99 -14.45 21.62 -38.39
C MET A 99 -15.75 21.25 -39.14
N ASN A 100 -16.36 22.22 -39.84
CA ASN A 100 -17.48 21.93 -40.71
C ASN A 100 -17.04 21.03 -41.88
N ASN A 101 -17.90 20.08 -42.26
CA ASN A 101 -17.69 19.18 -43.40
C ASN A 101 -16.45 18.29 -43.29
N THR A 102 -15.98 18.00 -42.08
CA THR A 102 -14.76 17.21 -41.81
C THR A 102 -14.74 15.86 -42.51
N PHE A 103 -15.88 15.15 -42.52
CA PHE A 103 -15.96 13.81 -43.11
C PHE A 103 -16.58 13.79 -44.51
N GLY A 104 -16.85 14.95 -45.12
CA GLY A 104 -17.64 15.07 -46.35
C GLY A 104 -17.05 14.38 -47.59
N VAL A 105 -15.78 13.98 -47.54
CA VAL A 105 -15.09 13.21 -48.60
C VAL A 105 -15.48 11.72 -48.56
N LEU A 106 -15.90 11.20 -47.41
CA LEU A 106 -16.18 9.77 -47.18
C LEU A 106 -17.67 9.44 -47.38
N LYS A 107 -18.17 9.58 -48.61
CA LYS A 107 -19.63 9.50 -48.90
C LYS A 107 -20.29 8.16 -48.57
N ASN A 108 -19.52 7.06 -48.55
CA ASN A 108 -20.00 5.70 -48.29
C ASN A 108 -19.80 5.24 -46.83
N LEU A 109 -19.41 6.15 -45.94
CA LEU A 109 -19.15 5.83 -44.53
C LEU A 109 -20.44 5.40 -43.81
N ARG A 110 -20.41 4.21 -43.20
CA ARG A 110 -21.51 3.63 -42.41
C ARG A 110 -21.22 3.62 -40.91
N GLU A 111 -19.96 3.58 -40.50
CA GLU A 111 -19.55 3.56 -39.09
C GLU A 111 -18.40 4.54 -38.85
N LEU A 112 -18.58 5.41 -37.85
CA LEU A 112 -17.59 6.40 -37.44
C LEU A 112 -17.39 6.32 -35.92
N MET A 113 -16.15 6.10 -35.50
CA MET A 113 -15.75 6.07 -34.09
C MET A 113 -14.62 7.07 -33.82
N ILE A 114 -14.84 7.96 -32.85
CA ILE A 114 -13.85 8.91 -32.36
C ILE A 114 -13.66 8.63 -30.87
N GLU A 115 -12.48 8.18 -30.48
CA GLU A 115 -12.14 7.80 -29.10
C GLU A 115 -10.88 8.53 -28.62
N ASP A 116 -10.81 8.79 -27.32
CA ASP A 116 -9.64 9.34 -26.64
C ASP A 116 -9.18 10.74 -27.10
N CYS A 117 -10.00 11.46 -27.86
CA CYS A 117 -9.70 12.83 -28.32
C CYS A 117 -10.30 13.91 -27.39
N THR A 118 -9.63 15.06 -27.25
CA THR A 118 -10.17 16.23 -26.55
C THR A 118 -11.06 17.02 -27.51
N LEU A 119 -12.35 17.13 -27.21
CA LEU A 119 -13.32 17.82 -28.07
C LEU A 119 -14.16 18.78 -27.22
N THR A 120 -14.13 20.07 -27.54
CA THR A 120 -14.90 21.07 -26.79
C THR A 120 -16.28 21.33 -27.42
N THR A 121 -16.35 21.37 -28.75
CA THR A 121 -17.58 21.72 -29.49
C THR A 121 -17.71 20.90 -30.79
N ILE A 122 -18.96 20.57 -31.16
CA ILE A 122 -19.30 20.00 -32.48
C ILE A 122 -20.23 20.98 -33.22
N PRO A 123 -19.77 21.58 -34.33
CA PRO A 123 -20.56 22.56 -35.07
C PRO A 123 -21.72 21.91 -35.86
N PRO A 124 -22.70 22.70 -36.33
CA PRO A 124 -23.92 22.20 -36.97
C PRO A 124 -23.68 21.42 -38.27
N MET A 125 -22.60 21.72 -39.01
CA MET A 125 -22.31 21.08 -40.31
C MET A 125 -21.13 20.09 -40.23
N ALA A 126 -20.75 19.61 -39.05
CA ALA A 126 -19.62 18.68 -38.88
C ALA A 126 -19.76 17.39 -39.70
N PHE A 127 -20.98 16.83 -39.77
CA PHE A 127 -21.29 15.58 -40.46
C PHE A 127 -21.92 15.80 -41.85
N ASN A 128 -21.71 16.97 -42.45
CA ASN A 128 -22.19 17.18 -43.82
C ASN A 128 -21.46 16.22 -44.79
N GLY A 129 -22.19 15.64 -45.75
CA GLY A 129 -21.67 14.69 -46.74
C GLY A 129 -21.66 13.20 -46.34
N VAL A 130 -21.86 12.84 -45.07
CA VAL A 130 -21.89 11.43 -44.59
C VAL A 130 -23.31 10.91 -44.28
N SER A 131 -24.23 11.08 -45.24
CA SER A 131 -25.65 10.71 -45.06
C SER A 131 -25.92 9.21 -44.91
N GLN A 132 -24.96 8.34 -45.24
CA GLN A 132 -25.09 6.87 -45.16
C GLN A 132 -24.72 6.29 -43.78
N LEU A 133 -24.39 7.16 -42.81
CA LEU A 133 -23.93 6.74 -41.50
C LEU A 133 -25.04 6.06 -40.70
N LYS A 134 -24.73 4.86 -40.18
CA LYS A 134 -25.62 4.05 -39.33
C LYS A 134 -25.17 4.08 -37.86
N ASN A 135 -23.86 4.06 -37.61
CA ASN A 135 -23.28 4.03 -36.27
C ASN A 135 -22.34 5.21 -36.08
N LEU A 136 -22.59 6.00 -35.03
CA LEU A 136 -21.74 7.11 -34.64
C LEU A 136 -21.36 6.98 -33.17
N THR A 137 -20.05 6.90 -32.90
CA THR A 137 -19.49 6.89 -31.55
C THR A 137 -18.54 8.07 -31.39
N ILE A 138 -18.80 8.89 -30.38
CA ILE A 138 -17.93 9.99 -29.98
C ILE A 138 -17.71 9.83 -28.48
N ARG A 139 -16.49 9.49 -28.09
CA ARG A 139 -16.06 9.40 -26.69
C ARG A 139 -14.82 10.24 -26.48
N SER A 140 -15.03 11.46 -26.00
CA SER A 140 -13.95 12.35 -25.65
C SER A 140 -13.37 11.99 -24.28
N ARG A 141 -12.13 12.38 -24.00
CA ARG A 141 -11.52 12.24 -22.66
C ARG A 141 -11.97 13.32 -21.67
N ASN A 142 -13.06 14.02 -21.97
CA ASN A 142 -13.53 15.16 -21.21
C ASN A 142 -13.98 14.78 -19.79
N TYR A 143 -14.55 13.59 -19.59
CA TYR A 143 -14.97 13.14 -18.26
C TYR A 143 -13.83 13.06 -17.24
N ARG A 144 -12.58 12.77 -17.66
CA ARG A 144 -11.41 12.71 -16.75
C ARG A 144 -10.95 14.09 -16.28
N HIS A 145 -11.14 15.11 -17.10
CA HIS A 145 -10.58 16.44 -16.87
C HIS A 145 -11.48 17.36 -16.04
N GLY A 146 -12.73 16.96 -15.76
CA GLY A 146 -13.68 17.60 -14.84
C GLY A 146 -14.12 19.04 -15.19
N LYS A 147 -13.37 19.76 -16.02
CA LYS A 147 -13.55 21.18 -16.35
C LYS A 147 -14.03 21.44 -17.78
N ILE A 148 -13.92 20.46 -18.68
CA ILE A 148 -14.24 20.61 -20.11
C ILE A 148 -15.47 19.74 -20.40
N ALA A 149 -16.50 20.32 -21.01
CA ALA A 149 -17.73 19.65 -21.41
C ALA A 149 -17.89 19.73 -22.94
N LEU A 150 -18.38 18.66 -23.57
CA LEU A 150 -18.69 18.67 -25.00
C LEU A 150 -20.03 19.37 -25.25
N HIS A 151 -20.01 20.44 -26.06
CA HIS A 151 -21.22 21.14 -26.48
C HIS A 151 -21.63 20.78 -27.91
N LEU A 152 -22.88 20.34 -28.09
CA LEU A 152 -23.48 20.04 -29.39
C LEU A 152 -24.51 21.10 -29.79
N SER A 153 -24.48 21.52 -31.05
CA SER A 153 -25.48 22.44 -31.60
C SER A 153 -26.76 21.69 -32.00
N ALA A 154 -27.92 22.36 -31.98
CA ALA A 154 -29.22 21.72 -32.26
C ALA A 154 -29.35 21.09 -33.66
N GLU A 155 -28.55 21.54 -34.64
CA GLU A 155 -28.59 21.08 -36.04
C GLU A 155 -27.50 20.05 -36.38
N THR A 156 -26.65 19.68 -35.43
CA THR A 156 -25.47 18.80 -35.64
C THR A 156 -25.81 17.48 -36.34
N PHE A 157 -26.99 16.89 -36.09
CA PHE A 157 -27.41 15.61 -36.66
C PHE A 157 -28.45 15.71 -37.79
N SER A 158 -28.69 16.90 -38.33
CA SER A 158 -29.75 17.15 -39.33
C SER A 158 -29.68 16.29 -40.59
N GLN A 159 -28.49 15.85 -41.00
CA GLN A 159 -28.25 15.04 -42.21
C GLN A 159 -28.21 13.51 -41.94
N LEU A 160 -28.26 13.07 -40.69
CA LEU A 160 -28.03 11.67 -40.29
C LEU A 160 -29.33 10.86 -40.16
N GLN A 161 -30.20 10.91 -41.16
CA GLN A 161 -31.54 10.29 -41.11
C GLN A 161 -31.52 8.75 -41.06
N LEU A 162 -30.39 8.13 -41.44
CA LEU A 162 -30.19 6.68 -41.46
C LEU A 162 -29.49 6.14 -40.20
N LEU A 163 -29.20 7.00 -39.21
CA LEU A 163 -28.49 6.60 -38.00
C LEU A 163 -29.35 5.64 -37.16
N GLU A 164 -28.79 4.48 -36.83
CA GLU A 164 -29.40 3.41 -36.03
C GLU A 164 -28.84 3.41 -34.60
N SER A 165 -27.56 3.77 -34.41
CA SER A 165 -26.89 3.82 -33.10
C SER A 165 -26.10 5.11 -32.91
N LEU A 166 -26.36 5.80 -31.80
CA LEU A 166 -25.63 7.00 -31.36
C LEU A 166 -25.03 6.78 -29.98
N ASP A 167 -23.71 6.83 -29.88
CA ASP A 167 -22.96 6.76 -28.63
C ASP A 167 -22.24 8.08 -28.38
N LEU A 168 -22.68 8.79 -27.35
CA LEU A 168 -22.11 10.03 -26.84
C LEU A 168 -21.62 9.83 -25.39
N GLY A 169 -21.14 8.64 -25.05
CA GLY A 169 -20.60 8.36 -23.73
C GLY A 169 -19.29 9.10 -23.42
N GLU A 170 -18.94 9.21 -22.15
CA GLU A 170 -17.64 9.74 -21.67
C GLU A 170 -17.37 11.23 -22.02
N ASN A 171 -18.37 11.99 -22.44
CA ASN A 171 -18.18 13.35 -22.98
C ASN A 171 -18.37 14.50 -21.98
N ASN A 172 -18.67 14.22 -20.72
CA ASN A 172 -18.99 15.23 -19.70
C ASN A 172 -20.11 16.20 -20.13
N ILE A 173 -21.11 15.72 -20.87
CA ILE A 173 -22.25 16.51 -21.34
C ILE A 173 -23.21 16.77 -20.19
N ASN A 174 -23.66 18.02 -20.04
CA ASN A 174 -24.59 18.42 -18.98
C ASN A 174 -26.06 18.46 -19.47
N ASN A 175 -26.26 18.81 -20.74
CA ASN A 175 -27.57 19.06 -21.36
C ASN A 175 -27.50 18.89 -22.88
N LEU A 176 -28.51 18.24 -23.46
CA LEU A 176 -28.72 18.15 -24.89
C LEU A 176 -29.82 19.13 -25.34
N PRO A 177 -29.67 19.81 -26.49
CA PRO A 177 -30.74 20.60 -27.08
C PRO A 177 -31.97 19.74 -27.40
N GLN A 178 -33.17 20.24 -27.11
CA GLN A 178 -34.43 19.48 -27.26
C GLN A 178 -34.70 18.99 -28.69
N THR A 179 -34.26 19.74 -29.71
CA THR A 179 -34.50 19.37 -31.12
C THR A 179 -33.38 18.55 -31.74
N LEU A 180 -32.30 18.25 -31.00
CA LEU A 180 -31.10 17.60 -31.52
C LEU A 180 -31.39 16.20 -32.10
N LEU A 181 -32.25 15.43 -31.45
CA LEU A 181 -32.53 14.03 -31.79
C LEU A 181 -33.67 13.88 -32.82
N CYS A 182 -34.45 14.92 -33.09
CA CYS A 182 -35.62 14.85 -33.97
C CYS A 182 -35.34 14.44 -35.43
N PRO A 183 -34.18 14.77 -36.03
CA PRO A 183 -33.83 14.28 -37.37
C PRO A 183 -33.59 12.76 -37.44
N LEU A 184 -33.28 12.11 -36.31
CA LEU A 184 -32.79 10.74 -36.22
C LEU A 184 -33.93 9.70 -36.17
N ARG A 185 -34.71 9.61 -37.25
CA ARG A 185 -35.94 8.78 -37.29
C ARG A 185 -35.73 7.27 -37.20
N ARG A 186 -34.51 6.78 -37.41
CA ARG A 186 -34.16 5.34 -37.36
C ARG A 186 -33.35 4.97 -36.12
N LEU A 187 -33.19 5.89 -35.17
CA LEU A 187 -32.35 5.66 -34.01
C LEU A 187 -32.97 4.58 -33.12
N GLU A 188 -32.27 3.46 -32.98
CA GLU A 188 -32.67 2.36 -32.11
C GLU A 188 -31.94 2.38 -30.77
N THR A 189 -30.69 2.86 -30.76
CA THR A 189 -29.82 2.82 -29.57
C THR A 189 -29.21 4.20 -29.30
N LEU A 190 -29.42 4.70 -28.08
CA LEU A 190 -28.84 5.93 -27.58
C LEU A 190 -28.03 5.65 -26.31
N ASN A 191 -26.72 5.89 -26.37
CA ASN A 191 -25.82 5.75 -25.23
C ASN A 191 -25.30 7.12 -24.78
N LEU A 192 -25.59 7.45 -23.52
CA LEU A 192 -25.23 8.69 -22.84
C LEU A 192 -24.52 8.41 -21.50
N THR A 193 -23.92 7.23 -21.37
CA THR A 193 -23.21 6.77 -20.17
C THR A 193 -22.01 7.68 -19.83
N LEU A 194 -21.68 7.87 -18.56
CA LEU A 194 -20.51 8.66 -18.12
C LEU A 194 -20.56 10.12 -18.63
N ASN A 195 -21.69 10.78 -18.41
CA ASN A 195 -21.87 12.22 -18.63
C ASN A 195 -22.25 12.90 -17.29
N ASN A 196 -22.71 14.15 -17.33
CA ASN A 196 -23.04 14.92 -16.13
C ASN A 196 -24.50 15.44 -16.19
N PHE A 197 -25.41 14.61 -16.72
CA PHE A 197 -26.85 14.90 -16.71
C PHE A 197 -27.40 14.86 -15.29
N SER A 198 -28.05 15.93 -14.85
CA SER A 198 -28.65 16.06 -13.51
C SER A 198 -30.17 15.84 -13.46
N ASP A 199 -30.84 16.02 -14.60
CA ASP A 199 -32.29 15.92 -14.75
C ASP A 199 -32.61 15.15 -16.04
N ILE A 200 -33.61 14.28 -16.02
CA ILE A 200 -33.99 13.51 -17.21
C ILE A 200 -34.49 14.40 -18.35
N SER A 201 -35.05 15.57 -18.04
CA SER A 201 -35.50 16.53 -19.04
C SER A 201 -34.36 17.11 -19.88
N SER A 202 -33.12 17.13 -19.36
CA SER A 202 -31.94 17.63 -20.07
C SER A 202 -31.33 16.63 -21.05
N VAL A 203 -31.86 15.40 -21.11
CA VAL A 203 -31.44 14.35 -22.06
C VAL A 203 -32.02 14.57 -23.47
N GLY A 204 -32.96 15.51 -23.63
CA GLY A 204 -33.55 15.82 -24.95
C GLY A 204 -34.61 14.81 -25.42
N LEU A 205 -35.10 13.93 -24.53
CA LEU A 205 -36.20 12.99 -24.78
C LEU A 205 -37.54 13.45 -24.18
N SER A 206 -37.57 14.64 -23.56
CA SER A 206 -38.78 15.18 -22.93
C SER A 206 -39.69 15.89 -23.92
N THR A 207 -41.00 15.90 -23.64
CA THR A 207 -41.98 16.66 -24.43
C THR A 207 -41.93 18.15 -24.04
N GLY A 208 -41.51 19.02 -24.97
CA GLY A 208 -41.41 20.45 -24.76
C GLY A 208 -42.76 21.11 -24.39
N SER A 209 -42.74 22.01 -23.41
CA SER A 209 -43.95 22.62 -22.82
C SER A 209 -44.41 23.92 -23.50
N ARG A 210 -43.85 24.33 -24.65
CA ARG A 210 -44.21 25.63 -25.26
C ARG A 210 -44.57 25.62 -26.75
N ASP A 211 -44.08 24.67 -27.53
CA ASP A 211 -44.45 24.53 -28.95
C ASP A 211 -44.83 23.08 -29.22
N ASN A 212 -46.03 22.83 -29.74
CA ASN A 212 -46.66 21.52 -30.01
C ASN A 212 -45.92 20.64 -31.04
N VAL A 213 -44.60 20.67 -31.11
CA VAL A 213 -43.80 19.78 -31.97
C VAL A 213 -43.44 18.54 -31.17
N LEU A 214 -44.25 17.49 -31.33
CA LEU A 214 -43.97 16.15 -30.81
C LEU A 214 -42.79 15.56 -31.59
N CYS A 215 -41.61 15.61 -30.98
CA CYS A 215 -40.43 14.90 -31.44
C CYS A 215 -40.51 13.45 -30.94
N LEU A 216 -41.15 12.59 -31.74
CA LEU A 216 -41.19 11.15 -31.46
C LEU A 216 -39.94 10.51 -32.05
N VAL A 217 -39.12 9.91 -31.18
CA VAL A 217 -37.94 9.14 -31.57
C VAL A 217 -38.20 7.69 -31.15
N ASP A 218 -38.16 6.77 -32.12
CA ASP A 218 -38.47 5.34 -31.91
C ASP A 218 -37.30 4.55 -31.30
N VAL A 219 -36.65 5.12 -30.27
CA VAL A 219 -35.50 4.50 -29.60
C VAL A 219 -35.96 3.28 -28.81
N GLN A 220 -35.24 2.17 -29.00
CA GLN A 220 -35.49 0.91 -28.29
C GLN A 220 -34.57 0.72 -27.08
N ARG A 221 -33.37 1.30 -27.09
CA ARG A 221 -32.39 1.15 -26.00
C ARG A 221 -31.80 2.49 -25.61
N VAL A 222 -31.98 2.87 -24.35
CA VAL A 222 -31.43 4.11 -23.77
C VAL A 222 -30.53 3.75 -22.59
N ARG A 223 -29.27 4.18 -22.64
CA ARG A 223 -28.31 4.01 -21.55
C ARG A 223 -27.89 5.37 -20.99
N LEU A 224 -28.18 5.57 -19.72
CA LEU A 224 -27.91 6.79 -18.95
C LEU A 224 -27.08 6.47 -17.70
N SER A 225 -26.34 5.36 -17.70
CA SER A 225 -25.55 4.89 -16.58
C SER A 225 -24.45 5.89 -16.20
N TYR A 226 -24.03 5.92 -14.93
CA TYR A 226 -22.94 6.82 -14.47
C TYR A 226 -23.18 8.30 -14.80
N ASN A 227 -24.37 8.80 -14.48
CA ASN A 227 -24.72 10.23 -14.56
C ASN A 227 -25.04 10.77 -13.15
N ARG A 228 -25.65 11.95 -13.05
CA ARG A 228 -26.04 12.57 -11.78
C ARG A 228 -27.54 12.83 -11.67
N ILE A 229 -28.36 11.98 -12.31
CA ILE A 229 -29.81 12.14 -12.33
C ILE A 229 -30.36 11.93 -10.91
N LYS A 230 -31.14 12.91 -10.43
CA LYS A 230 -31.68 12.88 -9.04
C LYS A 230 -33.12 12.37 -8.92
N VAL A 231 -33.95 12.62 -9.92
CA VAL A 231 -35.41 12.36 -9.87
C VAL A 231 -35.91 11.87 -11.22
N LEU A 232 -36.78 10.85 -11.21
CA LEU A 232 -37.52 10.43 -12.40
C LEU A 232 -38.86 11.17 -12.49
N THR A 233 -38.99 12.04 -13.48
CA THR A 233 -40.18 12.88 -13.69
C THR A 233 -41.12 12.28 -14.73
N SER A 234 -42.42 12.53 -14.59
CA SER A 234 -43.52 12.07 -15.47
C SER A 234 -43.38 12.47 -16.94
N LYS A 235 -42.62 13.53 -17.25
CA LYS A 235 -42.42 14.02 -18.63
C LYS A 235 -41.09 13.59 -19.25
N GLY A 236 -40.23 12.89 -18.51
CA GLY A 236 -38.88 12.54 -18.95
C GLY A 236 -38.84 11.60 -20.15
N PHE A 237 -39.67 10.55 -20.14
CA PHE A 237 -39.70 9.48 -21.15
C PHE A 237 -41.00 9.43 -21.96
N ALA A 238 -41.88 10.43 -21.81
CA ALA A 238 -43.21 10.43 -22.43
C ALA A 238 -43.20 10.34 -23.97
N ALA A 239 -42.08 10.66 -24.63
CA ALA A 239 -41.93 10.64 -26.08
C ALA A 239 -41.37 9.32 -26.67
N VAL A 240 -40.92 8.36 -25.84
CA VAL A 240 -40.20 7.14 -26.27
C VAL A 240 -40.97 5.85 -25.98
N ASN A 241 -42.11 5.66 -26.65
CA ASN A 241 -43.02 4.53 -26.40
C ASN A 241 -42.56 3.17 -26.99
N GLN A 242 -41.46 3.14 -27.77
CA GLN A 242 -40.89 1.90 -28.32
C GLN A 242 -39.74 1.33 -27.46
N LEU A 243 -39.49 1.92 -26.29
CA LEU A 243 -38.36 1.57 -25.44
C LEU A 243 -38.48 0.14 -24.90
N ARG A 244 -37.41 -0.63 -25.06
CA ARG A 244 -37.26 -2.02 -24.59
C ARG A 244 -36.21 -2.15 -23.49
N GLU A 245 -35.17 -1.34 -23.52
CA GLU A 245 -34.10 -1.32 -22.50
C GLU A 245 -33.90 0.11 -22.00
N LEU A 246 -34.05 0.30 -20.69
CA LEU A 246 -33.74 1.54 -20.01
C LEU A 246 -32.73 1.27 -18.89
N ARG A 247 -31.51 1.79 -19.04
CA ARG A 247 -30.48 1.71 -18.00
C ARG A 247 -30.22 3.06 -17.39
N LEU A 248 -30.40 3.15 -16.08
CA LEU A 248 -30.26 4.33 -15.23
C LEU A 248 -29.36 4.04 -14.03
N ASP A 249 -28.56 2.97 -14.10
CA ASP A 249 -27.70 2.54 -13.01
C ASP A 249 -26.57 3.54 -12.70
N HIS A 250 -26.03 3.49 -11.48
CA HIS A 250 -24.94 4.39 -11.05
C HIS A 250 -25.29 5.88 -11.22
N ASN A 251 -26.50 6.26 -10.82
CA ASN A 251 -26.94 7.66 -10.72
C ASN A 251 -27.15 8.04 -9.24
N ILE A 252 -27.79 9.19 -8.99
CA ILE A 252 -28.15 9.63 -7.63
C ILE A 252 -29.67 9.75 -7.49
N ILE A 253 -30.40 8.82 -8.12
CA ILE A 253 -31.87 8.84 -8.14
C ILE A 253 -32.34 8.53 -6.73
N SER A 254 -33.03 9.48 -6.10
CA SER A 254 -33.57 9.34 -4.74
C SER A 254 -35.06 9.02 -4.73
N ARG A 255 -35.80 9.49 -5.75
CA ARG A 255 -37.25 9.34 -5.86
C ARG A 255 -37.72 9.29 -7.32
N ALA A 256 -38.86 8.65 -7.53
CA ALA A 256 -39.56 8.58 -8.80
C ALA A 256 -41.01 9.09 -8.65
N GLU A 257 -41.51 9.84 -9.63
CA GLU A 257 -42.92 10.21 -9.72
C GLU A 257 -43.76 8.98 -10.15
N GLU A 258 -45.02 8.92 -9.71
CA GLU A 258 -45.92 7.78 -9.92
C GLU A 258 -46.15 7.44 -11.41
N SER A 259 -46.10 8.44 -12.29
CA SER A 259 -46.26 8.28 -13.75
C SER A 259 -44.95 8.43 -14.52
N SER A 260 -43.79 8.29 -13.87
CA SER A 260 -42.46 8.48 -14.50
C SER A 260 -42.16 7.48 -15.64
N LEU A 261 -42.72 6.27 -15.58
CA LEU A 261 -42.56 5.22 -16.60
C LEU A 261 -43.85 4.97 -17.41
N HIS A 262 -44.83 5.88 -17.30
CA HIS A 262 -46.11 5.72 -17.98
C HIS A 262 -45.94 5.71 -19.51
N GLY A 263 -46.51 4.70 -20.18
CA GLY A 263 -46.48 4.55 -21.65
C GLY A 263 -45.27 3.78 -22.19
N LEU A 264 -44.43 3.23 -21.31
CA LEU A 264 -43.31 2.34 -21.67
C LEU A 264 -43.75 0.87 -21.72
N ASP A 265 -44.85 0.59 -22.42
CA ASP A 265 -45.53 -0.72 -22.38
C ASP A 265 -44.71 -1.87 -22.99
N LYS A 266 -43.69 -1.55 -23.80
CA LYS A 266 -42.78 -2.50 -24.45
C LYS A 266 -41.47 -2.72 -23.69
N LEU A 267 -41.34 -2.13 -22.50
CA LEU A 267 -40.11 -2.20 -21.71
C LEU A 267 -39.87 -3.63 -21.24
N ARG A 268 -38.67 -4.15 -21.54
CA ARG A 268 -38.23 -5.52 -21.20
C ARG A 268 -37.15 -5.52 -20.12
N VAL A 269 -36.27 -4.53 -20.14
CA VAL A 269 -35.16 -4.40 -19.18
C VAL A 269 -35.22 -3.02 -18.57
N LEU A 270 -35.32 -2.98 -17.24
CA LEU A 270 -35.22 -1.76 -16.45
C LEU A 270 -34.12 -1.92 -15.41
N ASP A 271 -33.09 -1.09 -15.54
CA ASP A 271 -31.97 -1.06 -14.59
C ASP A 271 -31.93 0.26 -13.84
N LEU A 272 -32.18 0.17 -12.54
CA LEU A 272 -32.14 1.26 -11.56
C LEU A 272 -31.10 0.97 -10.46
N GLY A 273 -30.18 0.04 -10.69
CA GLY A 273 -29.17 -0.36 -9.70
C GLY A 273 -28.19 0.76 -9.33
N SER A 274 -27.52 0.67 -8.20
CA SER A 274 -26.53 1.66 -7.74
C SER A 274 -27.07 3.10 -7.73
N ASN A 275 -28.22 3.31 -7.10
CA ASN A 275 -28.85 4.63 -6.93
C ASN A 275 -29.11 4.91 -5.43
N GLN A 276 -29.92 5.91 -5.11
CA GLN A 276 -30.26 6.31 -3.73
C GLN A 276 -31.76 6.12 -3.43
N ILE A 277 -32.40 5.17 -4.10
CA ILE A 277 -33.86 4.98 -4.02
C ILE A 277 -34.21 4.39 -2.65
N VAL A 278 -35.09 5.06 -1.91
CA VAL A 278 -35.58 4.59 -0.61
C VAL A 278 -36.89 3.80 -0.73
N ALA A 279 -37.73 4.18 -1.68
CA ALA A 279 -38.98 3.50 -1.99
C ALA A 279 -39.42 3.86 -3.42
N LEU A 280 -40.12 2.94 -4.08
CA LEU A 280 -40.79 3.18 -5.36
C LEU A 280 -42.30 3.38 -5.15
N PRO A 281 -42.94 4.30 -5.90
CA PRO A 281 -44.40 4.43 -5.85
C PRO A 281 -45.09 3.13 -6.28
N PRO A 282 -46.22 2.73 -5.65
CA PRO A 282 -46.88 1.45 -5.92
C PRO A 282 -47.30 1.23 -7.39
N LEU A 283 -47.65 2.31 -8.11
CA LEU A 283 -48.16 2.23 -9.49
C LEU A 283 -47.10 2.47 -10.57
N VAL A 284 -45.83 2.68 -10.19
CA VAL A 284 -44.79 3.10 -11.15
C VAL A 284 -44.49 2.04 -12.22
N LEU A 285 -44.69 0.75 -11.91
CA LEU A 285 -44.45 -0.39 -12.81
C LEU A 285 -45.73 -0.97 -13.44
N ARG A 286 -46.91 -0.40 -13.13
CA ARG A 286 -48.21 -1.03 -13.44
C ARG A 286 -48.43 -1.34 -14.93
N ASN A 287 -47.87 -0.53 -15.83
CA ASN A 287 -48.05 -0.67 -17.27
C ASN A 287 -46.89 -1.41 -17.97
N CYS A 288 -45.87 -1.85 -17.23
CA CYS A 288 -44.69 -2.51 -17.79
C CYS A 288 -44.88 -4.04 -17.89
N GLU A 289 -45.96 -4.50 -18.52
CA GLU A 289 -46.36 -5.93 -18.53
C GLU A 289 -45.38 -6.84 -19.28
N GLU A 290 -44.61 -6.30 -20.24
CA GLU A 290 -43.58 -7.04 -20.99
C GLU A 290 -42.21 -7.12 -20.27
N LEU A 291 -42.11 -6.61 -19.03
CA LEU A 291 -40.84 -6.57 -18.31
C LEU A 291 -40.32 -7.98 -18.02
N VAL A 292 -39.06 -8.22 -18.40
CA VAL A 292 -38.35 -9.51 -18.28
C VAL A 292 -37.28 -9.43 -17.19
N GLU A 293 -36.58 -8.31 -17.09
CA GLU A 293 -35.49 -8.09 -16.15
C GLU A 293 -35.68 -6.76 -15.40
N LEU A 294 -35.64 -6.83 -14.07
CA LEU A 294 -35.73 -5.68 -13.19
C LEU A 294 -34.58 -5.68 -12.19
N TYR A 295 -33.73 -4.66 -12.29
CA TYR A 295 -32.55 -4.47 -11.46
C TYR A 295 -32.73 -3.25 -10.54
N LEU A 296 -32.73 -3.50 -9.23
CA LEU A 296 -32.91 -2.50 -8.17
C LEU A 296 -31.80 -2.58 -7.11
N GLN A 297 -30.73 -3.31 -7.41
CA GLN A 297 -29.65 -3.59 -6.47
C GLN A 297 -28.88 -2.34 -6.04
N ASN A 298 -28.24 -2.39 -4.88
CA ASN A 298 -27.38 -1.31 -4.38
C ASN A 298 -28.11 0.04 -4.31
N ASN A 299 -29.27 0.02 -3.65
CA ASN A 299 -30.07 1.21 -3.34
C ASN A 299 -30.28 1.29 -1.82
N SER A 300 -31.22 2.12 -1.36
CA SER A 300 -31.60 2.24 0.05
C SER A 300 -33.04 1.79 0.29
N ILE A 301 -33.53 0.84 -0.52
CA ILE A 301 -34.94 0.43 -0.51
C ILE A 301 -35.25 -0.26 0.81
N SER A 302 -36.04 0.41 1.65
CA SER A 302 -36.49 -0.11 2.95
C SER A 302 -37.98 -0.47 2.96
N VAL A 303 -38.72 0.03 1.97
CA VAL A 303 -40.17 -0.13 1.85
C VAL A 303 -40.51 -0.72 0.49
N LEU A 304 -41.18 -1.88 0.50
CA LEU A 304 -41.79 -2.50 -0.68
C LEU A 304 -43.31 -2.41 -0.54
N PRO A 305 -43.98 -1.43 -1.19
CA PRO A 305 -45.42 -1.31 -1.06
C PRO A 305 -46.16 -2.51 -1.67
N PRO A 306 -47.29 -2.93 -1.09
CA PRO A 306 -48.12 -4.00 -1.65
C PRO A 306 -48.51 -3.70 -3.10
N GLY A 307 -48.36 -4.68 -3.98
CA GLY A 307 -48.73 -4.56 -5.38
C GLY A 307 -47.72 -3.83 -6.27
N LEU A 308 -46.53 -3.47 -5.78
CA LEU A 308 -45.47 -2.85 -6.59
C LEU A 308 -45.14 -3.65 -7.87
N PHE A 309 -45.14 -4.98 -7.76
CA PHE A 309 -44.83 -5.91 -8.84
C PHE A 309 -46.07 -6.51 -9.51
N ALA A 310 -47.26 -5.97 -9.23
CA ALA A 310 -48.51 -6.49 -9.78
C ALA A 310 -48.51 -6.38 -11.32
N GLY A 311 -48.94 -7.44 -12.00
CA GLY A 311 -49.00 -7.50 -13.46
C GLY A 311 -47.69 -7.90 -14.17
N LEU A 312 -46.55 -8.03 -13.48
CA LEU A 312 -45.25 -8.37 -14.08
C LEU A 312 -45.07 -9.88 -14.34
N GLN A 313 -46.02 -10.48 -15.07
CA GLN A 313 -46.07 -11.94 -15.28
C GLN A 313 -44.98 -12.48 -16.23
N GLN A 314 -44.30 -11.61 -16.97
CA GLN A 314 -43.20 -11.99 -17.86
C GLN A 314 -41.82 -11.90 -17.21
N LEU A 315 -41.75 -11.43 -15.96
CA LEU A 315 -40.48 -11.20 -15.28
C LEU A 315 -39.77 -12.54 -15.03
N LEU A 316 -38.50 -12.61 -15.45
CA LEU A 316 -37.62 -13.75 -15.27
C LEU A 316 -36.55 -13.46 -14.21
N VAL A 317 -36.06 -12.22 -14.14
CA VAL A 317 -35.00 -11.81 -13.21
C VAL A 317 -35.48 -10.61 -12.39
N LEU A 318 -35.40 -10.76 -11.07
CA LEU A 318 -35.60 -9.68 -10.11
C LEU A 318 -34.40 -9.61 -9.16
N ASP A 319 -33.68 -8.49 -9.19
CA ASP A 319 -32.56 -8.23 -8.30
C ASP A 319 -32.90 -7.06 -7.36
N LEU A 320 -33.06 -7.38 -6.08
CA LEU A 320 -33.28 -6.46 -4.97
C LEU A 320 -32.07 -6.45 -4.01
N SER A 321 -30.93 -6.98 -4.41
CA SER A 321 -29.77 -7.15 -3.53
C SER A 321 -29.19 -5.82 -3.05
N ARG A 322 -28.47 -5.83 -1.92
CA ARG A 322 -27.80 -4.62 -1.37
C ARG A 322 -28.80 -3.48 -1.15
N ASN A 323 -29.86 -3.76 -0.41
CA ASN A 323 -30.90 -2.80 -0.02
C ASN A 323 -31.15 -2.90 1.50
N GLU A 324 -32.22 -2.27 1.98
CA GLU A 324 -32.60 -2.29 3.40
C GLU A 324 -33.94 -3.00 3.64
N VAL A 325 -34.29 -3.96 2.78
CA VAL A 325 -35.57 -4.68 2.86
C VAL A 325 -35.61 -5.53 4.12
N THR A 326 -36.73 -5.44 4.85
CA THR A 326 -37.00 -6.23 6.06
C THR A 326 -38.14 -7.21 5.83
N SER A 327 -38.19 -8.28 6.64
CA SER A 327 -39.19 -9.35 6.55
C SER A 327 -40.65 -8.85 6.63
N HIS A 328 -40.91 -7.75 7.33
CA HIS A 328 -42.25 -7.15 7.46
C HIS A 328 -42.88 -6.73 6.11
N TRP A 329 -42.06 -6.38 5.11
CA TRP A 329 -42.55 -5.98 3.79
C TRP A 329 -42.71 -7.16 2.82
N LEU A 330 -42.34 -8.38 3.25
CA LEU A 330 -42.52 -9.59 2.48
C LEU A 330 -43.77 -10.32 2.97
N SER A 331 -44.81 -10.33 2.15
CA SER A 331 -46.08 -11.00 2.39
C SER A 331 -46.40 -11.95 1.23
N THR A 332 -47.45 -12.74 1.37
CA THR A 332 -47.92 -13.64 0.29
C THR A 332 -48.19 -12.89 -1.03
N ASP A 333 -48.62 -11.63 -0.94
CA ASP A 333 -48.99 -10.82 -2.11
C ASP A 333 -47.80 -10.14 -2.77
N THR A 334 -46.63 -10.06 -2.10
CA THR A 334 -45.48 -9.28 -2.58
C THR A 334 -44.96 -9.78 -3.93
N PHE A 335 -44.88 -11.10 -4.12
CA PHE A 335 -44.40 -11.72 -5.35
C PHE A 335 -45.49 -12.47 -6.13
N ALA A 336 -46.76 -12.39 -5.73
CA ALA A 336 -47.82 -13.29 -6.21
C ALA A 336 -47.93 -13.41 -7.75
N ASP A 337 -47.72 -12.32 -8.48
CA ASP A 337 -47.82 -12.27 -9.95
C ASP A 337 -46.51 -12.64 -10.68
N LEU A 338 -45.39 -12.79 -9.97
CA LEU A 338 -44.07 -13.13 -10.52
C LEU A 338 -43.94 -14.65 -10.79
N ILE A 339 -44.90 -15.20 -11.53
CA ILE A 339 -45.05 -16.66 -11.72
C ILE A 339 -43.97 -17.29 -12.62
N ARG A 340 -43.30 -16.48 -13.46
CA ARG A 340 -42.24 -16.91 -14.38
C ARG A 340 -40.84 -16.59 -13.89
N VAL A 341 -40.69 -15.99 -12.70
CA VAL A 341 -39.38 -15.62 -12.16
C VAL A 341 -38.52 -16.88 -12.03
N VAL A 342 -37.32 -16.81 -12.61
CA VAL A 342 -36.30 -17.86 -12.66
C VAL A 342 -35.20 -17.55 -11.65
N THR A 343 -34.81 -16.27 -11.57
CA THR A 343 -33.79 -15.79 -10.64
C THR A 343 -34.37 -14.68 -9.77
N LEU A 344 -34.29 -14.88 -8.46
CA LEU A 344 -34.68 -13.90 -7.46
C LEU A 344 -33.51 -13.67 -6.51
N ASP A 345 -33.02 -12.44 -6.48
CA ASP A 345 -31.95 -12.02 -5.58
C ASP A 345 -32.48 -11.00 -4.57
N ILE A 346 -32.45 -11.38 -3.29
CA ILE A 346 -32.76 -10.50 -2.15
C ILE A 346 -31.62 -10.60 -1.12
N SER A 347 -30.40 -10.86 -1.60
CA SER A 347 -29.17 -10.89 -0.79
C SER A 347 -28.78 -9.51 -0.28
N TYR A 348 -27.88 -9.42 0.71
CA TYR A 348 -27.42 -8.13 1.26
C TYR A 348 -28.57 -7.20 1.68
N ASN A 349 -29.55 -7.75 2.39
CA ASN A 349 -30.69 -7.01 2.94
C ASN A 349 -30.75 -7.20 4.47
N ARG A 350 -31.87 -6.85 5.10
CA ARG A 350 -32.07 -6.96 6.56
C ARG A 350 -33.19 -7.94 6.90
N LEU A 351 -33.31 -9.03 6.14
CA LEU A 351 -34.31 -10.06 6.40
C LEU A 351 -33.96 -10.83 7.67
N THR A 352 -34.89 -10.94 8.61
CA THR A 352 -34.71 -11.67 9.88
C THR A 352 -35.38 -13.04 9.89
N GLN A 353 -36.39 -13.24 9.05
CA GLN A 353 -37.13 -14.49 8.96
C GLN A 353 -37.66 -14.71 7.54
N ILE A 354 -37.88 -15.98 7.19
CA ILE A 354 -38.56 -16.40 5.95
C ILE A 354 -39.83 -17.17 6.32
N ASP A 355 -40.98 -16.60 5.99
CA ASP A 355 -42.29 -17.18 6.25
C ASP A 355 -42.73 -18.14 5.14
N SER A 356 -43.58 -19.11 5.50
CA SER A 356 -43.95 -20.21 4.59
C SER A 356 -44.81 -19.81 3.39
N SER A 357 -45.28 -18.58 3.37
CA SER A 357 -46.21 -18.08 2.35
C SER A 357 -45.56 -17.19 1.28
N ILE A 358 -44.32 -16.74 1.48
CA ILE A 358 -43.67 -15.73 0.61
C ILE A 358 -43.43 -16.28 -0.80
N PHE A 359 -43.02 -17.55 -0.92
CA PHE A 359 -42.62 -18.18 -2.18
C PHE A 359 -43.69 -19.13 -2.77
N ARG A 360 -44.95 -19.00 -2.35
CA ARG A 360 -46.00 -19.97 -2.68
C ARG A 360 -46.35 -19.99 -4.17
N SER A 361 -46.16 -18.88 -4.88
CA SER A 361 -46.51 -18.73 -6.31
C SER A 361 -45.30 -18.87 -7.25
N GLN A 362 -44.08 -18.96 -6.73
CA GLN A 362 -42.83 -18.90 -7.50
C GLN A 362 -42.39 -20.28 -8.00
N TYR A 363 -43.29 -21.00 -8.67
CA TYR A 363 -43.05 -22.37 -9.10
C TYR A 363 -42.01 -22.52 -10.23
N SER A 364 -41.65 -21.43 -10.90
CA SER A 364 -40.64 -21.40 -11.96
C SER A 364 -39.23 -21.10 -11.47
N LEU A 365 -39.05 -20.82 -10.17
CA LEU A 365 -37.79 -20.34 -9.62
C LEU A 365 -36.72 -21.45 -9.66
N GLU A 366 -35.55 -21.11 -10.22
CA GLU A 366 -34.41 -22.00 -10.39
C GLU A 366 -33.24 -21.59 -9.48
N VAL A 367 -33.07 -20.28 -9.26
CA VAL A 367 -31.99 -19.68 -8.44
C VAL A 367 -32.57 -18.69 -7.43
N LEU A 368 -32.24 -18.89 -6.15
CA LEU A 368 -32.65 -18.01 -5.06
C LEU A 368 -31.44 -17.60 -4.21
N HIS A 369 -31.17 -16.29 -4.19
CA HIS A 369 -30.13 -15.68 -3.36
C HIS A 369 -30.76 -15.00 -2.14
N LEU A 370 -30.36 -15.45 -0.95
CA LEU A 370 -30.77 -14.93 0.35
C LEU A 370 -29.56 -14.67 1.26
N ASP A 371 -28.34 -14.69 0.71
CA ASP A 371 -27.12 -14.51 1.47
C ASP A 371 -26.94 -13.08 1.99
N HIS A 372 -26.07 -12.91 3.00
CA HIS A 372 -25.79 -11.62 3.64
C HIS A 372 -27.04 -10.92 4.15
N ASN A 373 -27.92 -11.66 4.82
CA ASN A 373 -29.08 -11.13 5.53
C ASN A 373 -28.90 -11.37 7.05
N GLU A 374 -29.97 -11.19 7.83
CA GLU A 374 -29.99 -11.46 9.26
C GLU A 374 -30.92 -12.63 9.61
N ILE A 375 -31.10 -13.59 8.70
CA ILE A 375 -32.11 -14.63 8.82
C ILE A 375 -31.75 -15.55 9.99
N GLU A 376 -32.58 -15.55 11.02
CA GLU A 376 -32.47 -16.43 12.18
C GLU A 376 -33.40 -17.65 12.04
N VAL A 377 -34.60 -17.44 11.49
CA VAL A 377 -35.66 -18.44 11.42
C VAL A 377 -36.18 -18.59 9.99
N ILE A 378 -36.16 -19.83 9.49
CA ILE A 378 -36.86 -20.24 8.27
C ILE A 378 -38.03 -21.12 8.69
N SER A 379 -39.25 -20.73 8.34
CA SER A 379 -40.45 -21.49 8.67
C SER A 379 -40.48 -22.86 7.99
N ASP A 380 -41.09 -23.84 8.64
CA ASP A 380 -41.31 -25.17 8.07
C ASP A 380 -42.02 -25.08 6.71
N HIS A 381 -41.53 -25.86 5.74
CA HIS A 381 -42.08 -25.90 4.38
C HIS A 381 -42.03 -24.58 3.60
N ALA A 382 -41.19 -23.62 4.00
CA ALA A 382 -41.12 -22.32 3.31
C ALA A 382 -40.72 -22.39 1.84
N PHE A 383 -39.99 -23.43 1.44
CA PHE A 383 -39.57 -23.64 0.06
C PHE A 383 -40.36 -24.75 -0.66
N SER A 384 -41.44 -25.25 -0.06
CA SER A 384 -42.17 -26.44 -0.55
C SER A 384 -42.76 -26.33 -1.96
N SER A 385 -43.01 -25.10 -2.44
CA SER A 385 -43.55 -24.84 -3.77
C SER A 385 -42.48 -24.67 -4.85
N LEU A 386 -41.19 -24.61 -4.48
CA LEU A 386 -40.06 -24.30 -5.36
C LEU A 386 -39.48 -25.57 -6.02
N TYR A 387 -40.30 -26.34 -6.71
CA TYR A 387 -39.92 -27.67 -7.22
C TYR A 387 -38.90 -27.67 -8.37
N LYS A 388 -38.57 -26.50 -8.95
CA LYS A 388 -37.52 -26.33 -9.97
C LYS A 388 -36.21 -25.76 -9.42
N LEU A 389 -36.16 -25.41 -8.14
CA LEU A 389 -35.03 -24.72 -7.56
C LEU A 389 -33.81 -25.64 -7.50
N HIS A 390 -32.77 -25.29 -8.24
CA HIS A 390 -31.52 -26.04 -8.28
C HIS A 390 -30.40 -25.37 -7.46
N THR A 391 -30.51 -24.06 -7.20
CA THR A 391 -29.50 -23.30 -6.43
C THR A 391 -30.17 -22.47 -5.34
N LEU A 392 -29.78 -22.73 -4.09
CA LEU A 392 -30.21 -21.98 -2.92
C LEU A 392 -28.98 -21.50 -2.14
N ILE A 393 -28.83 -20.17 -2.01
CA ILE A 393 -27.72 -19.55 -1.30
C ILE A 393 -28.23 -18.82 -0.05
N LEU A 394 -27.77 -19.25 1.12
CA LEU A 394 -28.16 -18.77 2.45
C LEU A 394 -26.94 -18.36 3.30
N ASN A 395 -25.78 -18.15 2.65
CA ASN A 395 -24.54 -17.82 3.35
C ASN A 395 -24.64 -16.49 4.11
N ASN A 396 -23.81 -16.29 5.14
CA ASN A 396 -23.77 -15.02 5.88
C ASN A 396 -25.15 -14.64 6.44
N ASN A 397 -25.74 -15.53 7.23
CA ASN A 397 -26.99 -15.33 7.95
C ASN A 397 -26.80 -15.73 9.43
N LYS A 398 -27.89 -15.82 10.21
CA LYS A 398 -27.87 -16.14 11.64
C LYS A 398 -28.58 -17.45 11.95
N ILE A 399 -28.59 -18.38 10.99
CA ILE A 399 -29.27 -19.68 11.14
C ILE A 399 -28.51 -20.52 12.15
N THR A 400 -29.22 -21.07 13.14
CA THR A 400 -28.59 -21.83 14.25
C THR A 400 -28.77 -23.34 14.15
N ARG A 401 -29.81 -23.82 13.45
CA ARG A 401 -30.15 -25.24 13.33
C ARG A 401 -30.80 -25.54 11.98
N VAL A 402 -30.56 -26.73 11.45
CA VAL A 402 -31.24 -27.24 10.25
C VAL A 402 -32.20 -28.36 10.65
N THR A 403 -33.49 -28.17 10.39
CA THR A 403 -34.57 -29.12 10.74
C THR A 403 -35.07 -29.89 9.52
N THR A 404 -35.73 -31.04 9.74
CA THR A 404 -36.30 -31.89 8.67
C THR A 404 -37.21 -31.16 7.67
N PRO A 405 -38.19 -30.35 8.08
CA PRO A 405 -39.12 -29.72 7.14
C PRO A 405 -38.56 -28.46 6.45
N MET A 406 -37.39 -27.96 6.84
CA MET A 406 -36.84 -26.67 6.37
C MET A 406 -36.65 -26.63 4.85
N PHE A 407 -36.03 -27.67 4.27
CA PHE A 407 -35.75 -27.77 2.83
C PHE A 407 -36.68 -28.74 2.08
N SER A 408 -37.80 -29.11 2.71
CA SER A 408 -38.75 -30.04 2.10
C SER A 408 -39.39 -29.45 0.84
N GLY A 409 -39.48 -30.25 -0.22
CA GLY A 409 -40.00 -29.87 -1.54
C GLY A 409 -38.93 -29.49 -2.58
N LEU A 410 -37.68 -29.27 -2.16
CA LEU A 410 -36.56 -28.93 -3.05
C LEU A 410 -35.91 -30.20 -3.66
N HIS A 411 -36.66 -30.94 -4.49
CA HIS A 411 -36.27 -32.25 -4.99
C HIS A 411 -35.15 -32.26 -6.04
N VAL A 412 -34.95 -31.15 -6.75
CA VAL A 412 -33.94 -30.98 -7.81
C VAL A 412 -32.79 -30.07 -7.39
N LEU A 413 -32.67 -29.80 -6.08
CA LEU A 413 -31.64 -28.93 -5.53
C LEU A 413 -30.26 -29.55 -5.80
N ASN A 414 -29.42 -28.84 -6.55
CA ASN A 414 -28.06 -29.27 -6.87
C ASN A 414 -27.04 -28.61 -5.96
N MET A 415 -27.23 -27.32 -5.62
CA MET A 415 -26.31 -26.53 -4.82
C MET A 415 -27.02 -25.91 -3.63
N LEU A 416 -26.53 -26.21 -2.43
CA LEU A 416 -26.98 -25.61 -1.18
C LEU A 416 -25.80 -25.00 -0.44
N SER A 417 -25.89 -23.69 -0.18
CA SER A 417 -24.86 -22.94 0.53
C SER A 417 -25.41 -22.37 1.83
N LEU A 418 -24.82 -22.78 2.95
CA LEU A 418 -25.19 -22.39 4.32
C LEU A 418 -23.96 -21.90 5.11
N SER A 419 -22.91 -21.46 4.42
CA SER A 419 -21.68 -21.03 5.06
C SER A 419 -21.84 -19.74 5.86
N HIS A 420 -20.92 -19.45 6.78
CA HIS A 420 -20.96 -18.22 7.59
C HIS A 420 -22.31 -18.04 8.30
N ASN A 421 -22.75 -19.07 9.01
CA ASN A 421 -23.93 -19.05 9.86
C ASN A 421 -23.55 -19.47 11.28
N ASP A 422 -24.54 -19.59 12.17
CA ASP A 422 -24.34 -20.02 13.55
C ASP A 422 -24.78 -21.47 13.77
N ILE A 423 -24.71 -22.33 12.74
CA ILE A 423 -25.29 -23.68 12.77
C ILE A 423 -24.50 -24.55 13.74
N VAL A 424 -25.19 -25.04 14.77
CA VAL A 424 -24.63 -25.95 15.78
C VAL A 424 -25.03 -27.40 15.50
N ASP A 425 -26.23 -27.61 14.95
CA ASP A 425 -26.86 -28.93 14.83
C ASP A 425 -27.66 -29.05 13.53
N VAL A 426 -27.53 -30.20 12.87
CA VAL A 426 -28.24 -30.56 11.64
C VAL A 426 -28.95 -31.88 11.90
N HIS A 427 -30.28 -31.86 11.81
CA HIS A 427 -31.07 -33.05 12.09
C HIS A 427 -30.74 -34.20 11.10
N PRO A 428 -30.65 -35.48 11.52
CA PRO A 428 -30.25 -36.59 10.65
C PRO A 428 -31.07 -36.77 9.36
N ASP A 429 -32.38 -36.52 9.42
CA ASP A 429 -33.26 -36.57 8.23
C ASP A 429 -33.37 -35.22 7.48
N ALA A 430 -32.54 -34.21 7.78
CA ALA A 430 -32.65 -32.85 7.22
C ALA A 430 -32.64 -32.81 5.68
N PHE A 431 -31.81 -33.65 5.05
CA PHE A 431 -31.62 -33.66 3.60
C PHE A 431 -32.26 -34.86 2.88
N LYS A 432 -33.07 -35.65 3.59
CA LYS A 432 -33.68 -36.88 3.07
C LYS A 432 -34.48 -36.69 1.79
N ASN A 433 -35.11 -35.52 1.62
CA ASN A 433 -35.93 -35.18 0.47
C ASN A 433 -35.15 -34.45 -0.65
N ASN A 434 -33.86 -34.18 -0.43
CA ASN A 434 -32.99 -33.35 -1.28
C ASN A 434 -31.82 -34.19 -1.85
N SER A 435 -32.08 -35.43 -2.24
CA SER A 435 -31.05 -36.40 -2.67
C SER A 435 -30.29 -36.00 -3.95
N ALA A 436 -30.73 -34.96 -4.66
CA ALA A 436 -30.07 -34.44 -5.86
C ALA A 436 -28.88 -33.50 -5.57
N VAL A 437 -28.66 -33.11 -4.30
CA VAL A 437 -27.61 -32.15 -3.95
C VAL A 437 -26.23 -32.71 -4.32
N MET A 438 -25.51 -31.94 -5.13
CA MET A 438 -24.14 -32.23 -5.59
C MET A 438 -23.10 -31.37 -4.87
N GLU A 439 -23.47 -30.16 -4.45
CA GLU A 439 -22.59 -29.23 -3.74
C GLU A 439 -23.26 -28.76 -2.44
N LEU A 440 -22.63 -29.06 -1.31
CA LEU A 440 -23.08 -28.64 0.02
C LEU A 440 -21.96 -27.86 0.70
N ASN A 441 -22.23 -26.59 1.00
CA ASN A 441 -21.31 -25.76 1.77
C ASN A 441 -21.89 -25.47 3.16
N LEU A 442 -21.18 -25.91 4.19
CA LEU A 442 -21.45 -25.71 5.62
C LEU A 442 -20.25 -25.07 6.34
N ALA A 443 -19.33 -24.45 5.60
CA ALA A 443 -18.15 -23.80 6.15
C ALA A 443 -18.51 -22.64 7.11
N ASP A 444 -17.59 -22.28 8.01
CA ASP A 444 -17.74 -21.14 8.91
C ASP A 444 -19.03 -21.23 9.75
N ASN A 445 -19.21 -22.37 10.41
CA ASN A 445 -20.33 -22.66 11.30
C ASN A 445 -19.80 -23.15 12.66
N LYS A 446 -20.66 -23.76 13.49
CA LYS A 446 -20.31 -24.24 14.85
C LYS A 446 -20.50 -25.75 15.00
N LEU A 447 -20.41 -26.50 13.90
CA LEU A 447 -20.59 -27.95 13.89
C LEU A 447 -19.48 -28.65 14.67
N ALA A 448 -19.84 -29.54 15.60
CA ALA A 448 -18.89 -30.30 16.41
C ALA A 448 -18.45 -31.64 15.75
N ALA A 449 -19.18 -32.10 14.74
CA ALA A 449 -18.89 -33.32 14.00
C ALA A 449 -19.46 -33.22 12.58
N VAL A 450 -19.00 -34.10 11.69
CA VAL A 450 -19.60 -34.27 10.35
C VAL A 450 -21.07 -34.70 10.51
N PRO A 451 -22.07 -33.95 10.00
CA PRO A 451 -23.47 -34.27 10.23
C PRO A 451 -23.90 -35.58 9.56
N THR A 452 -24.55 -36.48 10.29
CA THR A 452 -25.06 -37.75 9.72
C THR A 452 -26.06 -37.56 8.59
N ALA A 453 -26.70 -36.38 8.51
CA ALA A 453 -27.61 -36.02 7.43
C ALA A 453 -26.99 -36.09 6.03
N VAL A 454 -25.66 -35.90 5.90
CA VAL A 454 -24.98 -35.96 4.60
C VAL A 454 -25.01 -37.36 3.99
N GLN A 455 -25.19 -38.42 4.79
CA GLN A 455 -25.29 -39.80 4.32
C GLN A 455 -26.48 -40.04 3.37
N SER A 456 -27.48 -39.15 3.42
CA SER A 456 -28.62 -39.19 2.49
C SER A 456 -28.32 -38.60 1.10
N LEU A 457 -27.18 -37.92 0.93
CA LEU A 457 -26.80 -37.19 -0.28
C LEU A 457 -25.85 -38.02 -1.16
N GLN A 458 -26.35 -39.11 -1.75
CA GLN A 458 -25.55 -40.06 -2.53
C GLN A 458 -24.94 -39.50 -3.82
N LEU A 459 -25.47 -38.37 -4.31
CA LEU A 459 -24.97 -37.65 -5.49
C LEU A 459 -23.99 -36.51 -5.14
N LEU A 460 -23.65 -36.35 -3.86
CA LEU A 460 -22.77 -35.29 -3.39
C LEU A 460 -21.38 -35.45 -3.99
N ARG A 461 -20.88 -34.36 -4.59
CA ARG A 461 -19.55 -34.26 -5.21
C ARG A 461 -18.63 -33.34 -4.43
N SER A 462 -19.15 -32.30 -3.81
CA SER A 462 -18.37 -31.36 -3.01
C SER A 462 -19.03 -31.13 -1.67
N LEU A 463 -18.25 -31.34 -0.61
CA LEU A 463 -18.62 -31.09 0.77
C LEU A 463 -17.59 -30.16 1.40
N ASP A 464 -18.04 -28.96 1.75
CA ASP A 464 -17.22 -27.97 2.44
C ASP A 464 -17.69 -27.83 3.89
N LEU A 465 -16.80 -28.15 4.82
CA LEU A 465 -16.98 -28.13 6.26
C LEU A 465 -15.87 -27.30 6.94
N ALA A 466 -15.20 -26.41 6.20
CA ALA A 466 -14.11 -25.61 6.73
C ALA A 466 -14.55 -24.74 7.93
N ASN A 467 -13.61 -24.33 8.78
CA ASN A 467 -13.82 -23.38 9.87
C ASN A 467 -15.02 -23.72 10.78
N ASN A 468 -15.11 -24.99 11.19
CA ASN A 468 -16.09 -25.47 12.14
C ASN A 468 -15.39 -25.87 13.46
N LYS A 469 -16.02 -26.72 14.28
CA LYS A 469 -15.46 -27.23 15.54
C LYS A 469 -15.35 -28.75 15.52
N ILE A 470 -15.16 -29.34 14.34
CA ILE A 470 -15.11 -30.79 14.16
C ILE A 470 -13.82 -31.32 14.80
N SER A 471 -13.93 -32.20 15.79
CA SER A 471 -12.78 -32.85 16.43
C SER A 471 -12.57 -34.29 15.97
N ASP A 472 -13.66 -35.03 15.78
CA ASP A 472 -13.62 -36.47 15.53
C ASP A 472 -14.17 -36.81 14.14
N ILE A 473 -13.37 -37.52 13.35
CA ILE A 473 -13.77 -38.08 12.06
C ILE A 473 -13.57 -39.59 12.07
N HIS A 474 -14.55 -40.31 11.51
CA HIS A 474 -14.58 -41.78 11.46
C HIS A 474 -15.11 -42.21 10.09
N ASN A 475 -14.81 -43.44 9.65
CA ASN A 475 -15.34 -43.98 8.39
C ASN A 475 -16.87 -43.90 8.29
N ALA A 476 -17.58 -44.21 9.39
CA ALA A 476 -19.04 -44.14 9.47
C ALA A 476 -19.61 -42.73 9.22
N SER A 477 -18.81 -41.67 9.38
CA SER A 477 -19.23 -40.29 9.10
C SER A 477 -19.50 -40.05 7.61
N TYR A 478 -18.88 -40.84 6.73
CA TYR A 478 -18.90 -40.63 5.27
C TYR A 478 -19.69 -41.72 4.51
N LEU A 479 -20.41 -42.58 5.23
CA LEU A 479 -21.18 -43.67 4.64
C LEU A 479 -22.13 -43.15 3.55
N GLY A 480 -22.05 -43.74 2.36
CA GLY A 480 -22.90 -43.40 1.22
C GLY A 480 -22.41 -42.22 0.36
N LEU A 481 -21.21 -41.66 0.64
CA LEU A 481 -20.60 -40.56 -0.12
C LEU A 481 -19.61 -41.05 -1.21
N GLU A 482 -19.95 -42.14 -1.91
CA GLU A 482 -19.05 -42.79 -2.88
C GLU A 482 -18.65 -41.89 -4.08
N ASN A 483 -19.48 -40.89 -4.40
CA ASN A 483 -19.27 -39.95 -5.51
C ASN A 483 -18.54 -38.66 -5.11
N LEU A 484 -18.12 -38.55 -3.84
CA LEU A 484 -17.50 -37.33 -3.33
C LEU A 484 -16.16 -37.11 -4.02
N TYR A 485 -16.03 -35.96 -4.66
CA TYR A 485 -14.84 -35.53 -5.40
C TYR A 485 -13.96 -34.62 -4.55
N SER A 486 -14.56 -33.75 -3.74
CA SER A 486 -13.85 -32.77 -2.91
C SER A 486 -14.41 -32.74 -1.49
N LEU A 487 -13.51 -32.86 -0.52
CA LEU A 487 -13.79 -32.75 0.91
C LEU A 487 -12.87 -31.70 1.52
N VAL A 488 -13.47 -30.65 2.08
CA VAL A 488 -12.74 -29.57 2.75
C VAL A 488 -13.09 -29.60 4.24
N LEU A 489 -12.08 -29.85 5.08
CA LEU A 489 -12.18 -29.93 6.53
C LEU A 489 -11.20 -28.95 7.21
N SER A 490 -10.74 -27.94 6.47
CA SER A 490 -9.73 -27.00 6.96
C SER A 490 -10.22 -26.18 8.15
N GLY A 491 -9.36 -25.74 9.07
CA GLY A 491 -9.79 -24.84 10.15
C GLY A 491 -10.70 -25.49 11.20
N ASN A 492 -10.57 -26.79 11.42
CA ASN A 492 -11.30 -27.54 12.43
C ASN A 492 -10.38 -27.89 13.62
N LYS A 493 -10.78 -28.85 14.44
CA LYS A 493 -10.02 -29.33 15.61
C LYS A 493 -9.67 -30.81 15.48
N ILE A 494 -9.47 -31.26 14.24
CA ILE A 494 -9.21 -32.67 13.95
C ILE A 494 -7.84 -33.03 14.52
N GLY A 495 -7.80 -34.08 15.35
CA GLY A 495 -6.57 -34.62 15.92
C GLY A 495 -5.97 -35.71 15.03
N ASN A 496 -5.51 -36.80 15.64
CA ASN A 496 -4.80 -37.88 14.93
C ASN A 496 -5.68 -38.63 13.93
N LEU A 497 -5.09 -39.00 12.79
CA LEU A 497 -5.76 -39.76 11.74
C LEU A 497 -5.39 -41.25 11.80
N THR A 498 -6.41 -42.10 11.71
CA THR A 498 -6.26 -43.56 11.69
C THR A 498 -6.51 -44.13 10.31
N LYS A 499 -5.93 -45.32 10.05
CA LYS A 499 -6.15 -46.06 8.81
C LYS A 499 -7.64 -46.37 8.59
N GLY A 500 -8.11 -46.25 7.35
CA GLY A 500 -9.49 -46.55 6.96
C GLY A 500 -10.49 -45.40 7.18
N VAL A 501 -10.07 -44.25 7.73
CA VAL A 501 -10.97 -43.11 7.97
C VAL A 501 -11.62 -42.57 6.67
N PHE A 502 -10.99 -42.78 5.51
CA PHE A 502 -11.47 -42.39 4.19
C PHE A 502 -11.93 -43.56 3.30
N GLU A 503 -12.11 -44.76 3.86
CA GLU A 503 -12.48 -45.98 3.12
C GLU A 503 -13.77 -45.83 2.29
N GLU A 504 -14.73 -45.05 2.79
CA GLU A 504 -16.03 -44.78 2.16
C GLU A 504 -15.97 -43.70 1.04
N LEU A 505 -14.78 -43.19 0.70
CA LEU A 505 -14.59 -42.06 -0.25
C LEU A 505 -13.73 -42.43 -1.48
N PRO A 506 -14.02 -43.49 -2.24
CA PRO A 506 -13.16 -43.99 -3.32
C PRO A 506 -12.97 -43.02 -4.50
N SER A 507 -13.88 -42.06 -4.69
CA SER A 507 -13.82 -41.07 -5.78
C SER A 507 -13.09 -39.77 -5.43
N LEU A 508 -12.57 -39.66 -4.19
CA LEU A 508 -12.03 -38.41 -3.68
C LEU A 508 -10.77 -37.99 -4.44
N ARG A 509 -10.74 -36.73 -4.87
CA ARG A 509 -9.63 -36.13 -5.63
C ARG A 509 -8.99 -34.94 -4.92
N ILE A 510 -9.76 -34.23 -4.10
CA ILE A 510 -9.29 -33.07 -3.37
C ILE A 510 -9.63 -33.27 -1.91
N LEU A 511 -8.60 -33.29 -1.07
CA LEU A 511 -8.74 -33.38 0.38
C LEU A 511 -7.97 -32.23 1.03
N SER A 512 -8.66 -31.43 1.83
CA SER A 512 -8.01 -30.43 2.68
C SER A 512 -8.29 -30.69 4.15
N LEU A 513 -7.22 -30.88 4.89
CA LEU A 513 -7.14 -31.04 6.33
C LEU A 513 -6.28 -29.93 6.96
N ALA A 514 -6.08 -28.85 6.23
CA ALA A 514 -5.25 -27.72 6.65
C ALA A 514 -5.76 -27.06 7.93
N ASN A 515 -4.87 -26.43 8.72
CA ASN A 515 -5.26 -25.67 9.91
C ASN A 515 -6.11 -26.51 10.89
N ASN A 516 -5.57 -27.65 11.31
CA ASN A 516 -6.18 -28.54 12.31
C ASN A 516 -5.17 -28.80 13.44
N GLU A 517 -5.46 -29.76 14.31
CA GLU A 517 -4.62 -30.13 15.46
C GLU A 517 -3.97 -31.52 15.22
N ILE A 518 -3.63 -31.84 13.97
CA ILE A 518 -3.12 -33.17 13.59
C ILE A 518 -1.65 -33.30 14.01
N GLU A 519 -1.37 -34.15 14.98
CA GLU A 519 -0.01 -34.48 15.44
C GLU A 519 0.53 -35.76 14.78
N PHE A 520 -0.34 -36.73 14.51
CA PHE A 520 0.04 -38.03 13.97
C PHE A 520 -0.93 -38.52 12.89
N VAL A 521 -0.38 -39.06 11.80
CA VAL A 521 -1.12 -39.75 10.74
C VAL A 521 -0.59 -41.18 10.64
N GLU A 522 -1.46 -42.15 10.84
CA GLU A 522 -1.09 -43.57 10.71
C GLU A 522 -0.64 -43.88 9.27
N THR A 523 0.35 -44.74 9.10
CA THR A 523 0.79 -45.18 7.76
C THR A 523 -0.36 -45.87 7.02
N SER A 524 -0.39 -45.74 5.70
CA SER A 524 -1.51 -46.24 4.85
C SER A 524 -2.86 -45.53 5.05
N THR A 525 -2.95 -44.42 5.79
CA THR A 525 -4.22 -43.68 5.95
C THR A 525 -4.83 -43.22 4.62
N PHE A 526 -3.99 -42.88 3.64
CA PHE A 526 -4.42 -42.40 2.33
C PHE A 526 -4.44 -43.49 1.25
N ASP A 527 -4.19 -44.76 1.59
CA ASP A 527 -4.14 -45.86 0.62
C ASP A 527 -5.51 -46.14 -0.02
N ASP A 528 -6.60 -45.77 0.67
CA ASP A 528 -7.97 -45.96 0.18
C ASP A 528 -8.38 -44.88 -0.85
N VAL A 529 -7.64 -43.76 -0.94
CA VAL A 529 -7.93 -42.59 -1.80
C VAL A 529 -6.85 -42.37 -2.86
N THR A 530 -6.49 -43.42 -3.59
CA THR A 530 -5.39 -43.42 -4.57
C THR A 530 -5.51 -42.41 -5.73
N TYR A 531 -6.73 -41.95 -6.05
CA TYR A 531 -7.01 -40.97 -7.11
C TYR A 531 -6.89 -39.50 -6.65
N LEU A 532 -6.33 -39.26 -5.47
CA LEU A 532 -6.13 -37.92 -4.94
C LEU A 532 -5.20 -37.11 -5.85
N HIS A 533 -5.66 -35.94 -6.29
CA HIS A 533 -4.89 -34.99 -7.11
C HIS A 533 -4.28 -33.88 -6.26
N ALA A 534 -4.97 -33.47 -5.19
CA ALA A 534 -4.53 -32.42 -4.29
C ALA A 534 -4.76 -32.80 -2.83
N LEU A 535 -3.70 -32.69 -2.03
CA LEU A 535 -3.72 -32.91 -0.59
C LEU A 535 -3.16 -31.69 0.14
N ARG A 536 -3.94 -31.18 1.09
CA ARG A 536 -3.50 -30.12 2.00
C ARG A 536 -3.48 -30.62 3.44
N LEU A 537 -2.30 -30.58 4.04
CA LEU A 537 -2.01 -30.90 5.43
C LEU A 537 -1.29 -29.73 6.12
N ASP A 538 -1.30 -28.55 5.51
CA ASP A 538 -0.61 -27.37 6.02
C ASP A 538 -1.20 -26.84 7.33
N SER A 539 -0.41 -26.10 8.10
CA SER A 539 -0.83 -25.54 9.40
C SER A 539 -1.32 -26.62 10.36
N ASN A 540 -0.52 -27.67 10.57
CA ASN A 540 -0.79 -28.74 11.54
C ASN A 540 0.43 -28.90 12.47
N LEU A 541 0.53 -30.04 13.16
CA LEU A 541 1.56 -30.30 14.15
C LEU A 541 2.42 -31.51 13.79
N LEU A 542 2.50 -31.86 12.50
CA LEU A 542 3.19 -33.07 12.03
C LEU A 542 4.71 -32.96 12.22
N PRO A 543 5.35 -33.91 12.92
CA PRO A 543 6.81 -33.96 13.05
C PRO A 543 7.50 -34.66 11.87
N GLU A 544 6.79 -35.55 11.16
CA GLU A 544 7.33 -36.33 10.03
C GLU A 544 6.22 -36.73 9.06
N VAL A 545 6.59 -37.11 7.82
CA VAL A 545 5.67 -37.54 6.75
C VAL A 545 6.01 -38.92 6.16
N ASN A 546 6.69 -39.74 6.94
CA ASN A 546 7.25 -41.01 6.49
C ASN A 546 6.18 -42.01 6.06
N GLY A 547 6.25 -42.46 4.79
CA GLY A 547 5.37 -43.50 4.24
C GLY A 547 3.89 -43.08 4.09
N LEU A 548 3.59 -41.78 4.11
CA LEU A 548 2.20 -41.29 4.00
C LEU A 548 1.70 -41.21 2.55
N PHE A 549 2.57 -40.87 1.60
CA PHE A 549 2.17 -40.47 0.24
C PHE A 549 2.60 -41.45 -0.86
N SER A 550 3.24 -42.56 -0.51
CA SER A 550 3.86 -43.49 -1.47
C SER A 550 2.88 -44.10 -2.48
N ASN A 551 1.63 -44.33 -2.05
CA ASN A 551 0.58 -44.94 -2.88
C ASN A 551 -0.30 -43.91 -3.64
N LEU A 552 -0.06 -42.61 -3.47
CA LEU A 552 -0.82 -41.53 -4.12
C LEU A 552 -0.25 -41.18 -5.50
N HIS A 553 -0.38 -42.10 -6.46
CA HIS A 553 0.28 -41.98 -7.77
C HIS A 553 -0.24 -40.83 -8.65
N ASP A 554 -1.49 -40.41 -8.46
CA ASP A 554 -2.13 -39.32 -9.21
C ASP A 554 -1.96 -37.94 -8.55
N LEU A 555 -1.25 -37.88 -7.41
CA LEU A 555 -1.07 -36.63 -6.65
C LEU A 555 -0.22 -35.65 -7.44
N MET A 556 -0.78 -34.47 -7.71
CA MET A 556 -0.13 -33.38 -8.43
C MET A 556 0.28 -32.24 -7.51
N MET A 557 -0.47 -32.02 -6.44
CA MET A 557 -0.30 -30.91 -5.51
C MET A 557 -0.29 -31.42 -4.07
N LEU A 558 0.78 -31.10 -3.32
CA LEU A 558 0.92 -31.44 -1.92
C LEU A 558 1.32 -30.19 -1.14
N ASN A 559 0.52 -29.83 -0.14
CA ASN A 559 0.88 -28.80 0.84
C ASN A 559 1.08 -29.44 2.22
N ILE A 560 2.30 -29.32 2.75
CA ILE A 560 2.71 -29.76 4.09
C ILE A 560 3.38 -28.61 4.86
N SER A 561 3.18 -27.36 4.43
CA SER A 561 3.73 -26.17 5.07
C SER A 561 3.22 -25.94 6.49
N ALA A 562 3.88 -25.06 7.25
CA ALA A 562 3.47 -24.68 8.60
C ALA A 562 3.23 -25.90 9.50
N ASN A 563 4.20 -26.81 9.55
CA ASN A 563 4.20 -28.00 10.40
C ASN A 563 5.47 -28.00 11.27
N ARG A 564 5.90 -29.16 11.77
CA ARG A 564 7.11 -29.32 12.59
C ARG A 564 8.07 -30.34 11.96
N ILE A 565 8.10 -30.40 10.62
CA ILE A 565 8.88 -31.40 9.90
C ILE A 565 10.36 -31.05 10.00
N GLU A 566 11.15 -31.94 10.60
CA GLU A 566 12.61 -31.76 10.76
C GLU A 566 13.41 -32.40 9.61
N TRP A 567 12.91 -33.51 9.06
CA TRP A 567 13.61 -34.30 8.05
C TRP A 567 12.75 -34.54 6.80
N PHE A 568 13.36 -34.35 5.63
CA PHE A 568 12.72 -34.52 4.33
C PHE A 568 13.65 -35.20 3.32
N ASP A 569 13.09 -36.13 2.53
CA ASP A 569 13.73 -36.70 1.35
C ASP A 569 12.70 -36.84 0.22
N TYR A 570 13.09 -36.59 -1.03
CA TYR A 570 12.18 -36.72 -2.17
C TYR A 570 11.59 -38.12 -2.36
N ALA A 571 12.16 -39.17 -1.78
CA ALA A 571 11.58 -40.51 -1.77
C ALA A 571 10.27 -40.61 -0.95
N LEU A 572 9.98 -39.62 -0.10
CA LEU A 572 8.74 -39.56 0.68
C LEU A 572 7.53 -39.07 -0.14
N VAL A 573 7.76 -38.47 -1.30
CA VAL A 573 6.71 -37.90 -2.16
C VAL A 573 6.58 -38.68 -3.48
N PRO A 574 5.38 -38.72 -4.09
CA PRO A 574 5.18 -39.43 -5.34
C PRO A 574 5.91 -38.75 -6.52
N ILE A 575 6.51 -39.55 -7.40
CA ILE A 575 7.27 -39.06 -8.57
C ILE A 575 6.46 -38.17 -9.54
N GLY A 576 5.12 -38.31 -9.54
CA GLY A 576 4.20 -37.56 -10.38
C GLY A 576 3.91 -36.14 -9.91
N LEU A 577 4.36 -35.77 -8.69
CA LEU A 577 4.08 -34.50 -8.05
C LEU A 577 4.62 -33.32 -8.87
N GLN A 578 3.82 -32.27 -9.03
CA GLN A 578 4.16 -31.08 -9.81
C GLN A 578 4.36 -29.85 -8.92
N TRP A 579 3.65 -29.78 -7.80
CA TRP A 579 3.71 -28.67 -6.85
C TRP A 579 3.88 -29.23 -5.44
N LEU A 580 4.93 -28.76 -4.75
CA LEU A 580 5.24 -29.09 -3.37
C LEU A 580 5.46 -27.80 -2.59
N ASP A 581 4.68 -27.63 -1.54
CA ASP A 581 4.83 -26.56 -0.58
C ASP A 581 5.10 -27.16 0.80
N MET A 582 6.26 -26.79 1.35
CA MET A 582 6.75 -27.20 2.65
C MET A 582 7.35 -26.02 3.41
N HIS A 583 6.92 -24.79 3.12
CA HIS A 583 7.37 -23.61 3.86
C HIS A 583 7.02 -23.69 5.35
N ASP A 584 7.65 -22.88 6.19
CA ASP A 584 7.40 -22.83 7.64
C ASP A 584 7.51 -24.23 8.31
N ASN A 585 8.64 -24.90 8.11
CA ASN A 585 8.99 -26.15 8.77
C ASN A 585 10.38 -26.03 9.41
N GLN A 586 10.94 -27.16 9.86
CA GLN A 586 12.25 -27.21 10.54
C GLN A 586 13.28 -28.00 9.72
N ILE A 587 13.13 -28.00 8.39
CA ILE A 587 13.94 -28.83 7.49
C ILE A 587 15.34 -28.22 7.35
N GLU A 588 16.38 -29.01 7.62
CA GLU A 588 17.79 -28.59 7.50
C GLU A 588 18.42 -28.86 6.13
N LEU A 589 17.91 -29.86 5.40
CA LEU A 589 18.45 -30.30 4.11
C LEU A 589 17.35 -30.80 3.18
N LEU A 590 17.46 -30.47 1.89
CA LEU A 590 16.65 -31.05 0.82
C LEU A 590 17.22 -32.42 0.41
N GLY A 591 16.83 -33.47 1.12
CA GLY A 591 17.34 -34.82 0.90
C GLY A 591 16.96 -35.42 -0.46
N ASN A 592 17.93 -36.05 -1.11
CA ASN A 592 17.74 -36.79 -2.36
C ASN A 592 18.62 -38.05 -2.40
N TYR A 593 18.49 -38.92 -1.39
CA TYR A 593 19.37 -40.08 -1.20
C TYR A 593 19.39 -41.04 -2.40
N PHE A 594 18.27 -41.13 -3.15
CA PHE A 594 18.11 -42.05 -4.28
C PHE A 594 18.32 -41.40 -5.66
N GLU A 595 18.87 -40.19 -5.73
CA GLU A 595 19.20 -39.50 -6.99
C GLU A 595 17.99 -39.40 -7.95
N LEU A 596 16.86 -38.94 -7.41
CA LEU A 596 15.56 -38.88 -8.10
C LEU A 596 15.36 -37.60 -8.93
N GLU A 597 16.32 -36.67 -8.96
CA GLU A 597 16.19 -35.35 -9.58
C GLU A 597 15.85 -35.43 -11.08
N GLY A 598 16.24 -36.51 -11.76
CA GLY A 598 15.95 -36.74 -13.18
C GLY A 598 14.56 -37.31 -13.48
N VAL A 599 13.91 -37.94 -12.50
CA VAL A 599 12.60 -38.62 -12.68
C VAL A 599 11.44 -37.84 -12.06
N LEU A 600 11.71 -36.99 -11.06
CA LEU A 600 10.73 -36.12 -10.42
C LEU A 600 10.13 -35.12 -11.43
N LYS A 601 8.81 -34.97 -11.41
CA LYS A 601 8.06 -34.05 -12.28
C LYS A 601 7.76 -32.69 -11.65
N LEU A 602 8.45 -32.36 -10.55
CA LEU A 602 8.22 -31.15 -9.78
C LEU A 602 8.55 -29.89 -10.60
N ARG A 603 7.61 -28.95 -10.63
CA ARG A 603 7.73 -27.65 -11.32
C ARG A 603 7.86 -26.49 -10.34
N THR A 604 7.17 -26.58 -9.21
CA THR A 604 7.21 -25.54 -8.18
C THR A 604 7.55 -26.17 -6.84
N LEU A 605 8.54 -25.58 -6.18
CA LEU A 605 8.97 -25.94 -4.84
C LEU A 605 8.98 -24.69 -3.97
N ASP A 606 8.18 -24.70 -2.91
CA ASP A 606 8.30 -23.73 -1.84
C ASP A 606 8.90 -24.41 -0.60
N ALA A 607 10.12 -24.03 -0.27
CA ALA A 607 10.84 -24.46 0.93
C ALA A 607 11.32 -23.24 1.73
N SER A 608 10.60 -22.12 1.61
CA SER A 608 10.90 -20.90 2.37
C SER A 608 10.69 -21.10 3.87
N SER A 609 11.25 -20.22 4.70
CA SER A 609 11.07 -20.25 6.16
C SER A 609 11.37 -21.62 6.80
N ASN A 610 12.52 -22.19 6.44
CA ASN A 610 13.01 -23.45 7.00
C ASN A 610 14.41 -23.24 7.63
N HIS A 611 15.09 -24.33 7.98
CA HIS A 611 16.44 -24.30 8.54
C HIS A 611 17.51 -24.74 7.54
N ILE A 612 17.26 -24.59 6.23
CA ILE A 612 18.16 -25.09 5.18
C ILE A 612 19.51 -24.37 5.25
N ILE A 613 20.61 -25.11 5.28
CA ILE A 613 21.97 -24.57 5.48
C ILE A 613 22.78 -24.50 4.18
N GLU A 614 22.56 -25.42 3.25
CA GLU A 614 23.27 -25.50 1.98
C GLU A 614 22.38 -26.08 0.87
N ILE A 615 22.72 -25.77 -0.38
CA ILE A 615 22.08 -26.34 -1.56
C ILE A 615 23.13 -26.75 -2.61
N ASP A 616 22.85 -27.85 -3.31
CA ASP A 616 23.69 -28.42 -4.36
C ASP A 616 22.88 -28.84 -5.60
N SER A 617 23.55 -29.44 -6.61
CA SER A 617 22.88 -29.87 -7.85
C SER A 617 21.79 -30.93 -7.66
N SER A 618 21.85 -31.72 -6.58
CA SER A 618 20.91 -32.79 -6.24
C SER A 618 19.72 -32.30 -5.42
N SER A 619 19.87 -31.16 -4.74
CA SER A 619 18.84 -30.53 -3.89
C SER A 619 17.59 -30.12 -4.66
N LEU A 620 17.72 -29.85 -5.97
CA LEU A 620 16.63 -29.38 -6.84
C LEU A 620 16.36 -30.37 -7.99
N PRO A 621 15.08 -30.71 -8.30
CA PRO A 621 14.72 -31.55 -9.44
C PRO A 621 15.00 -30.90 -10.80
N ASN A 622 15.28 -31.70 -11.84
CA ASN A 622 15.66 -31.21 -13.17
C ASN A 622 14.53 -30.46 -13.91
N GLY A 623 13.27 -30.82 -13.63
CA GLY A 623 12.08 -30.21 -14.22
C GLY A 623 11.65 -28.87 -13.61
N ILE A 624 12.33 -28.40 -12.56
CA ILE A 624 11.88 -27.28 -11.74
C ILE A 624 11.83 -25.96 -12.52
N GLU A 625 10.79 -25.17 -12.26
CA GLU A 625 10.50 -23.88 -12.89
C GLU A 625 10.61 -22.73 -11.88
N ILE A 626 10.07 -22.89 -10.68
CA ILE A 626 10.00 -21.86 -9.64
C ILE A 626 10.45 -22.47 -8.30
N VAL A 627 11.36 -21.78 -7.62
CA VAL A 627 11.90 -22.20 -6.32
C VAL A 627 11.89 -21.04 -5.34
N PHE A 628 11.28 -21.25 -4.18
CA PHE A 628 11.36 -20.33 -3.03
C PHE A 628 12.21 -20.95 -1.93
N LEU A 629 13.31 -20.27 -1.60
CA LEU A 629 14.28 -20.65 -0.55
C LEU A 629 14.56 -19.46 0.38
N ASN A 630 13.73 -18.42 0.35
CA ASN A 630 13.86 -17.27 1.23
C ASN A 630 13.66 -17.65 2.70
N ASP A 631 14.13 -16.81 3.61
CA ASP A 631 13.96 -17.01 5.07
C ASP A 631 14.55 -18.33 5.59
N ASN A 632 15.71 -18.73 5.07
CA ASN A 632 16.43 -19.92 5.50
C ASN A 632 17.78 -19.55 6.14
N HIS A 633 18.61 -20.55 6.42
CA HIS A 633 19.95 -20.38 6.97
C HIS A 633 21.04 -20.70 5.93
N ILE A 634 20.75 -20.50 4.64
CA ILE A 634 21.64 -20.94 3.56
C ILE A 634 22.92 -20.11 3.63
N LYS A 635 24.05 -20.79 3.86
CA LYS A 635 25.39 -20.19 3.91
C LYS A 635 26.15 -20.38 2.60
N THR A 636 25.95 -21.53 1.96
CA THR A 636 26.72 -21.95 0.79
C THR A 636 25.80 -22.47 -0.30
N ILE A 637 26.02 -21.99 -1.51
CA ILE A 637 25.43 -22.53 -2.74
C ILE A 637 26.56 -23.19 -3.51
N GLN A 638 26.50 -24.51 -3.69
CA GLN A 638 27.57 -25.24 -4.36
C GLN A 638 27.67 -24.81 -5.84
N PRO A 639 28.88 -24.80 -6.43
CA PRO A 639 29.05 -24.52 -7.85
C PRO A 639 28.17 -25.44 -8.72
N PHE A 640 27.59 -24.88 -9.79
CA PHE A 640 26.74 -25.59 -10.74
C PHE A 640 25.41 -26.15 -10.18
N THR A 641 24.96 -25.67 -9.02
CA THR A 641 23.66 -26.05 -8.42
C THR A 641 22.48 -25.93 -9.40
N PHE A 642 22.45 -24.85 -10.20
CA PHE A 642 21.37 -24.59 -11.17
C PHE A 642 21.65 -25.12 -12.58
N MET A 643 22.76 -25.83 -12.77
CA MET A 643 23.08 -26.48 -14.03
C MET A 643 22.18 -27.72 -14.24
N GLY A 644 21.79 -28.00 -15.48
CA GLY A 644 20.85 -29.09 -15.79
C GLY A 644 19.38 -28.76 -15.53
N LYS A 645 19.02 -27.51 -15.20
CA LYS A 645 17.65 -27.05 -14.91
C LYS A 645 17.09 -26.17 -16.06
N PRO A 646 16.74 -26.73 -17.23
CA PRO A 646 16.39 -25.93 -18.43
C PRO A 646 15.09 -25.14 -18.28
N ASN A 647 14.21 -25.58 -17.38
CA ASN A 647 12.89 -25.00 -17.19
C ASN A 647 12.87 -23.88 -16.15
N LEU A 648 13.94 -23.66 -15.40
CA LEU A 648 14.03 -22.64 -14.35
C LEU A 648 13.64 -21.25 -14.88
N THR A 649 12.87 -20.53 -14.07
CA THR A 649 12.36 -19.18 -14.36
C THR A 649 12.56 -18.24 -13.19
N ARG A 650 12.41 -18.71 -11.94
CA ARG A 650 12.53 -17.87 -10.75
C ARG A 650 13.16 -18.64 -9.60
N VAL A 651 14.08 -17.98 -8.89
CA VAL A 651 14.67 -18.44 -7.63
C VAL A 651 14.68 -17.30 -6.62
N ASP A 652 14.12 -17.54 -5.44
CA ASP A 652 14.17 -16.59 -4.33
C ASP A 652 15.11 -17.10 -3.23
N LEU A 653 16.15 -16.34 -2.92
CA LEU A 653 17.18 -16.61 -1.91
C LEU A 653 17.30 -15.44 -0.92
N THR A 654 16.29 -14.57 -0.85
CA THR A 654 16.30 -13.42 0.06
C THR A 654 16.30 -13.86 1.53
N ARG A 655 16.81 -13.02 2.44
CA ARG A 655 16.83 -13.30 3.90
C ARG A 655 17.46 -14.65 4.25
N ASN A 656 18.68 -14.87 3.78
CA ASN A 656 19.50 -16.04 4.10
C ASN A 656 20.81 -15.61 4.80
N ASN A 657 21.75 -16.54 4.94
CA ASN A 657 23.04 -16.33 5.59
C ASN A 657 24.20 -16.35 4.59
N LEU A 658 23.97 -15.91 3.35
CA LEU A 658 25.00 -15.89 2.30
C LEU A 658 26.03 -14.78 2.58
N GLU A 659 27.28 -15.17 2.84
CA GLU A 659 28.38 -14.23 3.04
C GLU A 659 29.17 -13.97 1.76
N ASN A 660 29.50 -15.02 1.00
CA ASN A 660 30.25 -14.94 -0.25
C ASN A 660 29.55 -15.77 -1.33
N LEU A 661 29.57 -15.30 -2.58
CA LEU A 661 29.03 -16.01 -3.74
C LEU A 661 30.12 -16.16 -4.80
N GLU A 662 30.50 -17.40 -5.06
CA GLU A 662 31.34 -17.72 -6.21
C GLU A 662 30.57 -17.53 -7.52
N VAL A 663 31.25 -17.12 -8.58
CA VAL A 663 30.64 -16.93 -9.90
C VAL A 663 29.94 -18.19 -10.42
N ASN A 664 30.49 -19.38 -10.13
CA ASN A 664 29.94 -20.65 -10.59
C ASN A 664 28.71 -21.12 -9.80
N ALA A 665 28.41 -20.51 -8.65
CA ALA A 665 27.22 -20.85 -7.86
C ALA A 665 25.93 -20.59 -8.65
N PHE A 666 25.90 -19.51 -9.46
CA PHE A 666 24.77 -19.13 -10.31
C PHE A 666 24.94 -19.54 -11.78
N ARG A 667 25.83 -20.49 -12.06
CA ARG A 667 26.02 -20.98 -13.43
C ARG A 667 24.79 -21.74 -13.91
N LEU A 668 24.24 -21.29 -15.04
CA LEU A 668 23.08 -21.90 -15.69
C LEU A 668 23.50 -22.77 -16.88
N THR A 669 22.58 -23.64 -17.31
CA THR A 669 22.62 -24.20 -18.67
C THR A 669 22.31 -23.10 -19.68
N GLU A 670 22.95 -23.12 -20.84
CA GLU A 670 22.75 -22.10 -21.89
C GLU A 670 21.26 -21.88 -22.20
N VAL A 671 20.78 -20.65 -21.95
CA VAL A 671 19.37 -20.30 -22.13
C VAL A 671 19.14 -19.82 -23.56
N ARG A 672 18.30 -20.55 -24.30
CA ARG A 672 17.95 -20.23 -25.70
C ARG A 672 17.42 -18.80 -25.83
N ASN A 673 17.82 -18.10 -26.91
CA ASN A 673 17.46 -16.69 -27.16
C ASN A 673 15.96 -16.35 -27.10
N ARG A 674 15.07 -17.34 -27.33
CA ARG A 674 13.60 -17.16 -27.30
C ARG A 674 13.01 -17.20 -25.88
N LYS A 675 13.74 -17.70 -24.88
CA LYS A 675 13.28 -17.81 -23.49
C LYS A 675 13.93 -16.67 -22.68
N PRO A 676 13.21 -15.96 -21.80
CA PRO A 676 13.83 -15.00 -20.88
C PRO A 676 14.84 -15.69 -19.96
N LEU A 677 15.84 -14.93 -19.48
CA LEU A 677 16.75 -15.42 -18.45
C LEU A 677 15.98 -15.62 -17.13
N PRO A 678 16.32 -16.64 -16.32
CA PRO A 678 15.74 -16.81 -15.00
C PRO A 678 16.02 -15.60 -14.09
N GLU A 679 15.04 -15.25 -13.26
CA GLU A 679 15.11 -14.15 -12.30
C GLU A 679 15.49 -14.65 -10.91
N PHE A 680 16.53 -14.04 -10.33
CA PHE A 680 17.05 -14.41 -9.02
C PHE A 680 16.89 -13.22 -8.06
N SER A 681 16.31 -13.46 -6.90
CA SER A 681 16.28 -12.50 -5.78
C SER A 681 17.26 -12.96 -4.71
N VAL A 682 18.21 -12.11 -4.32
CA VAL A 682 19.31 -12.48 -3.41
C VAL A 682 19.62 -11.41 -2.34
N SER A 683 18.82 -10.36 -2.25
CA SER A 683 18.98 -9.29 -1.26
C SER A 683 18.78 -9.77 0.19
N GLU A 684 19.00 -8.87 1.16
CA GLU A 684 18.86 -9.16 2.60
C GLU A 684 19.76 -10.32 3.10
N ASN A 685 20.95 -10.47 2.52
CA ASN A 685 21.97 -11.43 2.95
C ASN A 685 23.21 -10.69 3.52
N PRO A 686 23.94 -11.29 4.48
CA PRO A 686 25.10 -10.67 5.14
C PRO A 686 26.37 -10.73 4.27
N TYR A 687 26.31 -10.22 3.04
CA TYR A 687 27.43 -10.29 2.10
C TYR A 687 28.68 -9.58 2.61
N LEU A 688 29.85 -10.16 2.34
CA LEU A 688 31.14 -9.51 2.52
C LEU A 688 31.60 -8.96 1.17
N CYS A 689 32.07 -7.70 1.13
CA CYS A 689 32.67 -7.12 -0.07
C CYS A 689 34.10 -7.68 -0.25
N ASP A 690 34.23 -8.98 -0.45
CA ASP A 690 35.50 -9.64 -0.71
C ASP A 690 35.87 -9.60 -2.20
N CYS A 691 37.09 -9.99 -2.54
CA CYS A 691 37.52 -10.01 -3.94
C CYS A 691 36.75 -11.03 -4.80
N ASN A 692 36.04 -12.00 -4.20
CA ASN A 692 35.24 -12.99 -4.95
C ASN A 692 33.84 -12.48 -5.29
N MET A 693 33.42 -11.34 -4.73
CA MET A 693 32.10 -10.76 -4.97
C MET A 693 32.08 -9.67 -6.03
N GLU A 694 33.24 -9.22 -6.56
CA GLU A 694 33.29 -8.12 -7.56
C GLU A 694 32.48 -8.44 -8.83
N TRP A 695 32.39 -9.72 -9.22
CA TRP A 695 31.71 -10.14 -10.45
C TRP A 695 30.21 -9.82 -10.46
N ILE A 696 29.55 -9.77 -9.29
CA ILE A 696 28.10 -9.57 -9.21
C ILE A 696 27.68 -8.20 -9.76
N GLN A 697 28.54 -7.17 -9.59
CA GLN A 697 28.36 -5.84 -10.21
C GLN A 697 28.34 -5.93 -11.75
N ARG A 698 29.05 -6.91 -12.30
CA ARG A 698 29.25 -7.10 -13.74
C ARG A 698 28.38 -8.20 -14.31
N ILE A 699 27.47 -8.81 -13.55
CA ILE A 699 26.72 -9.99 -13.98
C ILE A 699 25.99 -9.80 -15.31
N GLY A 700 25.42 -8.62 -15.56
CA GLY A 700 24.77 -8.29 -16.83
C GLY A 700 25.73 -8.13 -18.03
N SER A 701 27.02 -7.97 -17.78
CA SER A 701 28.10 -7.82 -18.78
C SER A 701 29.02 -9.03 -18.89
N LEU A 702 28.88 -10.03 -18.00
CA LEU A 702 29.79 -11.17 -17.90
C LEU A 702 29.66 -12.18 -19.05
N ASP A 703 28.57 -12.15 -19.82
CA ASP A 703 28.39 -13.21 -20.82
C ASP A 703 27.49 -12.83 -22.02
N ASP A 704 28.09 -12.86 -23.22
CA ASP A 704 27.38 -12.97 -24.49
C ASP A 704 26.63 -14.32 -24.63
N SER A 705 26.96 -15.32 -23.79
CA SER A 705 26.44 -16.70 -23.90
C SER A 705 25.19 -17.02 -23.06
N ARG A 706 24.60 -16.05 -22.35
CA ARG A 706 23.31 -16.24 -21.61
C ARG A 706 23.31 -17.40 -20.60
N GLN A 707 24.41 -17.55 -19.86
CA GLN A 707 24.63 -18.61 -18.86
C GLN A 707 24.56 -18.15 -17.40
N TYR A 708 24.09 -16.92 -17.15
CA TYR A 708 23.87 -16.36 -15.82
C TYR A 708 22.45 -15.79 -15.69
N PRO A 709 21.86 -15.81 -14.49
CA PRO A 709 20.52 -15.29 -14.26
C PRO A 709 20.51 -13.75 -14.27
N ARG A 710 19.30 -13.20 -14.35
CA ARG A 710 19.06 -11.78 -14.08
C ARG A 710 18.78 -11.61 -12.60
N ILE A 711 19.62 -10.86 -11.90
CA ILE A 711 19.36 -10.45 -10.51
C ILE A 711 18.38 -9.27 -10.54
N VAL A 712 17.20 -9.44 -9.95
CA VAL A 712 16.12 -8.44 -9.98
C VAL A 712 16.27 -7.36 -8.90
N ASP A 713 16.92 -7.68 -7.80
CA ASP A 713 17.06 -6.86 -6.59
C ASP A 713 18.50 -6.38 -6.35
N ILE A 714 19.28 -6.20 -7.42
CA ILE A 714 20.71 -5.85 -7.34
C ILE A 714 20.98 -4.52 -6.60
N GLU A 715 20.03 -3.58 -6.65
CA GLU A 715 20.14 -2.27 -6.00
C GLU A 715 20.05 -2.36 -4.47
N ASP A 716 19.34 -3.36 -3.95
CA ASP A 716 19.10 -3.60 -2.53
C ASP A 716 20.20 -4.47 -1.89
N ILE A 717 21.13 -4.99 -2.69
CA ILE A 717 22.27 -5.76 -2.19
C ILE A 717 23.28 -4.81 -1.53
N SER A 718 23.46 -4.98 -0.22
CA SER A 718 24.53 -4.34 0.54
C SER A 718 25.57 -5.37 0.98
N CYS A 719 26.84 -5.01 0.92
CA CYS A 719 27.92 -5.83 1.47
C CYS A 719 28.72 -5.08 2.53
N GLN A 720 29.27 -5.81 3.50
CA GLN A 720 30.14 -5.29 4.54
C GLN A 720 31.58 -5.27 4.04
N LEU A 721 32.27 -4.14 4.17
CA LEU A 721 33.69 -4.05 3.79
C LEU A 721 34.54 -5.00 4.63
N THR A 722 35.39 -5.80 3.97
CA THR A 722 36.31 -6.74 4.63
C THR A 722 37.44 -6.03 5.37
N PHE A 723 37.85 -4.88 4.86
CA PHE A 723 38.84 -3.99 5.47
C PHE A 723 38.23 -2.61 5.73
N ASN A 724 37.74 -2.40 6.96
CA ASN A 724 37.48 -1.08 7.52
C ASN A 724 37.53 -1.17 9.05
N ARG A 725 38.22 -0.22 9.71
CA ARG A 725 38.27 -0.12 11.18
C ARG A 725 36.87 0.10 11.79
N VAL A 726 35.90 0.56 10.99
CA VAL A 726 34.47 0.62 11.34
C VAL A 726 33.71 -0.34 10.42
N LYS A 727 32.89 -1.25 10.98
CA LYS A 727 31.98 -2.10 10.20
C LYS A 727 31.02 -1.21 9.41
N THR A 728 31.34 -1.01 8.14
CA THR A 728 30.59 -0.15 7.23
C THR A 728 30.02 -1.04 6.15
N THR A 729 28.76 -0.81 5.86
CA THR A 729 28.04 -1.46 4.77
C THR A 729 27.95 -0.49 3.61
N VAL A 730 28.15 -1.02 2.40
CA VAL A 730 28.09 -0.26 1.15
C VAL A 730 27.17 -1.01 0.19
N SER A 731 26.35 -0.28 -0.56
CA SER A 731 25.56 -0.87 -1.64
C SER A 731 26.50 -1.41 -2.72
N ILE A 732 26.25 -2.64 -3.18
CA ILE A 732 27.16 -3.31 -4.10
C ILE A 732 27.28 -2.57 -5.41
N VAL A 733 26.23 -1.89 -5.90
CA VAL A 733 26.28 -1.10 -7.13
C VAL A 733 27.19 0.13 -7.00
N HIS A 734 27.33 0.67 -5.79
CA HIS A 734 28.10 1.88 -5.51
C HIS A 734 29.52 1.60 -4.98
N ALA A 735 29.87 0.34 -4.73
CA ALA A 735 31.19 -0.04 -4.23
C ALA A 735 32.27 0.10 -5.31
N HIS A 736 33.42 0.68 -4.96
CA HIS A 736 34.59 0.77 -5.85
C HIS A 736 35.32 -0.58 -5.90
N SER A 737 35.92 -0.94 -7.05
CA SER A 737 36.74 -2.16 -7.18
C SER A 737 37.84 -2.29 -6.12
N SER A 738 38.42 -1.18 -5.65
CA SER A 738 39.44 -1.18 -4.58
C SER A 738 38.89 -1.54 -3.19
N GLN A 739 37.57 -1.62 -3.03
CA GLN A 739 36.91 -2.00 -1.78
C GLN A 739 36.61 -3.50 -1.69
N PHE A 740 36.70 -4.23 -2.82
CA PHE A 740 36.54 -5.68 -2.88
C PHE A 740 37.87 -6.38 -2.57
N LEU A 741 38.17 -6.53 -1.28
CA LEU A 741 39.48 -6.99 -0.82
C LEU A 741 39.43 -8.37 -0.18
N CYS A 742 40.33 -9.25 -0.58
CA CYS A 742 40.52 -10.56 0.03
C CYS A 742 41.73 -10.56 0.96
N ARG A 743 41.70 -11.41 1.99
CA ARG A 743 42.84 -11.65 2.86
C ARG A 743 43.83 -12.61 2.17
N TYR A 744 45.12 -12.35 2.32
CA TYR A 744 46.17 -13.25 1.80
C TYR A 744 47.30 -13.47 2.82
N LYS A 745 48.00 -14.61 2.69
CA LYS A 745 49.18 -14.94 3.51
C LYS A 745 50.49 -14.75 2.73
N SER A 746 50.53 -15.19 1.47
CA SER A 746 51.62 -14.87 0.55
C SER A 746 51.11 -14.86 -0.90
N HIS A 747 51.85 -14.20 -1.79
CA HIS A 747 51.58 -14.19 -3.23
C HIS A 747 52.86 -14.01 -4.04
N CYS A 748 52.79 -14.33 -5.33
CA CYS A 748 53.81 -13.97 -6.32
C CYS A 748 53.18 -13.31 -7.53
N PHE A 749 53.97 -12.50 -8.24
CA PHE A 749 53.56 -11.93 -9.52
C PHE A 749 53.36 -13.02 -10.58
N ALA A 750 52.42 -12.81 -11.49
CA ALA A 750 52.14 -13.70 -12.62
C ALA A 750 53.37 -14.00 -13.51
N LEU A 751 54.42 -13.16 -13.43
CA LEU A 751 55.68 -13.30 -14.18
C LEU A 751 56.78 -14.05 -13.39
N CYS A 752 56.54 -14.50 -12.15
CA CYS A 752 57.51 -15.24 -11.35
C CYS A 752 56.92 -16.59 -10.90
N HIS A 753 57.76 -17.62 -10.78
CA HIS A 753 57.38 -18.92 -10.26
C HIS A 753 57.57 -18.91 -8.73
N CYS A 754 56.52 -19.09 -7.94
CA CYS A 754 56.67 -19.32 -6.50
C CYS A 754 57.30 -20.72 -6.32
N CYS A 755 58.57 -20.82 -5.94
CA CYS A 755 59.15 -22.11 -5.59
C CYS A 755 58.94 -22.40 -4.10
N GLU A 756 58.64 -23.67 -3.76
CA GLU A 756 58.44 -24.14 -2.38
C GLU A 756 59.74 -24.27 -1.54
N PHE A 757 60.93 -24.08 -2.14
CA PHE A 757 62.21 -24.28 -1.46
C PHE A 757 63.07 -23.01 -1.46
N ASP A 758 63.15 -22.37 -0.28
CA ASP A 758 64.12 -21.42 0.34
C ASP A 758 65.00 -20.45 -0.48
N ALA A 759 64.91 -20.41 -1.81
CA ALA A 759 65.76 -19.60 -2.68
C ALA A 759 64.95 -18.82 -3.73
N CYS A 760 63.78 -18.30 -3.37
CA CYS A 760 63.00 -17.39 -4.21
C CYS A 760 63.05 -15.95 -3.70
N ASP A 761 63.64 -15.06 -4.50
CA ASP A 761 63.68 -13.60 -4.27
C ASP A 761 62.34 -12.91 -4.60
N CYS A 762 61.30 -13.66 -5.05
CA CYS A 762 60.05 -13.12 -5.59
C CYS A 762 58.81 -13.25 -4.68
N GLU A 763 58.82 -14.11 -3.67
CA GLU A 763 57.63 -14.37 -2.84
C GLU A 763 57.37 -13.19 -1.90
N MET A 764 56.17 -12.62 -1.98
CA MET A 764 55.71 -11.58 -1.07
C MET A 764 54.88 -12.25 0.02
N VAL A 765 55.30 -12.08 1.27
CA VAL A 765 54.67 -12.71 2.43
C VAL A 765 54.06 -11.62 3.31
N CYS A 766 52.83 -11.83 3.77
CA CYS A 766 52.21 -10.98 4.77
C CYS A 766 53.04 -11.06 6.07
N PRO A 767 53.46 -9.93 6.66
CA PRO A 767 54.31 -9.97 7.86
C PRO A 767 53.62 -10.66 9.05
N GLU A 768 54.41 -11.27 9.93
CA GLU A 768 53.90 -11.91 11.14
C GLU A 768 53.14 -10.91 12.02
N ASN A 769 52.03 -11.36 12.60
CA ASN A 769 51.08 -10.57 13.39
C ASN A 769 50.40 -9.43 12.62
N CYS A 770 50.54 -9.36 11.29
CA CYS A 770 49.80 -8.42 10.46
C CYS A 770 48.69 -9.10 9.67
N THR A 771 47.74 -8.30 9.19
CA THR A 771 46.69 -8.74 8.27
C THR A 771 46.84 -8.01 6.95
N CYS A 772 46.88 -8.77 5.85
CA CYS A 772 47.10 -8.22 4.52
C CYS A 772 45.90 -8.47 3.61
N PHE A 773 45.58 -7.47 2.80
CA PHE A 773 44.41 -7.41 1.94
C PHE A 773 44.79 -7.01 0.52
N TYR A 774 44.17 -7.63 -0.48
CA TYR A 774 44.43 -7.36 -1.89
C TYR A 774 43.14 -7.36 -2.73
N ASP A 775 43.12 -6.58 -3.82
CA ASP A 775 42.10 -6.65 -4.86
C ASP A 775 42.51 -7.62 -5.98
N GLN A 776 41.56 -8.12 -6.79
CA GLN A 776 41.88 -9.08 -7.86
C GLN A 776 42.96 -8.58 -8.85
N SER A 777 43.10 -7.26 -9.00
CA SER A 777 44.07 -6.64 -9.93
C SER A 777 45.42 -6.30 -9.29
N TRP A 778 45.61 -6.54 -7.99
CA TRP A 778 46.80 -6.14 -7.21
C TRP A 778 47.15 -4.64 -7.31
N ASN A 779 46.17 -3.79 -7.63
CA ASN A 779 46.32 -2.34 -7.64
C ASN A 779 46.21 -1.75 -6.24
N THR A 780 45.53 -2.46 -5.33
CA THR A 780 45.36 -2.10 -3.92
C THR A 780 45.91 -3.24 -3.08
N ASN A 781 46.98 -2.96 -2.34
CA ASN A 781 47.57 -3.89 -1.38
C ASN A 781 47.73 -3.18 -0.03
N ILE A 782 46.97 -3.63 0.95
CA ILE A 782 46.90 -3.03 2.28
C ILE A 782 47.51 -3.99 3.29
N VAL A 783 48.44 -3.48 4.10
CA VAL A 783 49.09 -4.22 5.17
C VAL A 783 48.79 -3.54 6.49
N ASP A 784 48.01 -4.21 7.34
CA ASP A 784 47.62 -3.71 8.65
C ASP A 784 48.34 -4.44 9.78
N CYS A 785 49.24 -3.72 10.45
CA CYS A 785 50.02 -4.15 11.61
C CYS A 785 49.74 -3.28 12.85
N THR A 786 48.54 -2.70 12.93
CA THR A 786 48.15 -1.75 13.99
C THR A 786 48.11 -2.41 15.37
N SER A 787 48.72 -1.77 16.37
CA SER A 787 48.66 -2.20 17.78
C SER A 787 49.09 -3.67 18.04
N GLN A 788 50.07 -4.15 17.27
CA GLN A 788 50.59 -5.54 17.36
C GLN A 788 51.85 -5.66 18.22
N ASN A 789 52.17 -4.62 19.01
CA ASN A 789 53.35 -4.53 19.88
C ASN A 789 54.68 -4.75 19.15
N HIS A 790 54.78 -4.29 17.89
CA HIS A 790 56.04 -4.36 17.16
C HIS A 790 57.08 -3.42 17.77
N ILE A 791 58.28 -3.96 18.07
CA ILE A 791 59.42 -3.20 18.60
C ILE A 791 60.29 -2.62 17.46
N SER A 792 60.13 -3.17 16.25
CA SER A 792 60.80 -2.71 15.04
C SER A 792 59.89 -2.95 13.85
N VAL A 793 60.07 -2.18 12.77
CA VAL A 793 59.29 -2.35 11.54
C VAL A 793 59.48 -3.77 10.98
N PRO A 794 58.41 -4.52 10.65
CA PRO A 794 58.51 -5.89 10.16
C PRO A 794 59.40 -6.03 8.93
N ARG A 795 60.27 -7.05 8.90
CA ARG A 795 61.30 -7.22 7.84
C ARG A 795 60.72 -7.58 6.46
N ARG A 796 59.59 -8.30 6.43
CA ARG A 796 58.98 -8.85 5.21
C ARG A 796 57.78 -8.05 4.70
N ILE A 797 57.83 -6.72 4.75
CA ILE A 797 56.76 -5.91 4.13
C ILE A 797 56.77 -6.11 2.60
N PRO A 798 55.63 -6.49 1.98
CA PRO A 798 55.49 -6.65 0.53
C PRO A 798 56.00 -5.45 -0.26
N MET A 799 56.59 -5.67 -1.43
CA MET A 799 57.18 -4.60 -2.25
C MET A 799 56.13 -3.75 -2.99
N ASP A 800 54.98 -4.35 -3.25
CA ASP A 800 53.79 -3.80 -3.90
C ASP A 800 52.81 -3.13 -2.94
N VAL A 801 53.14 -3.07 -1.65
CA VAL A 801 52.30 -2.41 -0.62
C VAL A 801 51.93 -0.98 -1.05
N THR A 802 50.65 -0.67 -0.96
CA THR A 802 50.09 0.64 -1.27
C THR A 802 49.73 1.41 -0.01
N GLU A 803 49.27 0.72 1.03
CA GLU A 803 48.96 1.31 2.34
C GLU A 803 49.57 0.44 3.44
N LEU A 804 50.30 1.08 4.36
CA LEU A 804 50.96 0.39 5.47
C LEU A 804 50.58 1.04 6.80
N TYR A 805 49.98 0.24 7.68
CA TYR A 805 49.57 0.65 9.01
C TYR A 805 50.50 0.05 10.06
N LEU A 806 51.22 0.92 10.77
CA LEU A 806 52.15 0.57 11.85
C LEU A 806 51.87 1.40 13.10
N ASP A 807 50.69 2.01 13.20
CA ASP A 807 50.26 2.83 14.33
C ASP A 807 49.98 2.01 15.61
N GLY A 808 50.19 2.63 16.78
CA GLY A 808 49.97 1.97 18.08
C GLY A 808 51.03 0.94 18.48
N ASN A 809 52.22 0.96 17.88
CA ASN A 809 53.32 0.03 18.16
C ASN A 809 54.41 0.69 19.06
N ASP A 810 55.54 0.02 19.29
CA ASP A 810 56.64 0.58 20.11
C ASP A 810 57.94 0.60 19.28
N ILE A 811 58.00 1.48 18.28
CA ILE A 811 59.08 1.51 17.28
C ILE A 811 59.96 2.75 17.54
N PRO A 812 60.93 2.69 18.48
CA PRO A 812 61.65 3.88 18.95
C PRO A 812 62.58 4.52 17.92
N SER A 813 63.03 3.79 16.90
CA SER A 813 63.89 4.36 15.86
C SER A 813 63.61 3.78 14.47
N LEU A 814 63.61 4.66 13.46
CA LEU A 814 63.43 4.28 12.05
C LEU A 814 64.78 4.29 11.33
N SER A 815 65.12 3.17 10.69
CA SER A 815 66.41 2.98 10.02
C SER A 815 66.35 3.37 8.54
N SER A 816 67.50 3.74 7.97
CA SER A 816 67.61 4.16 6.57
C SER A 816 67.26 3.07 5.54
N HIS A 817 67.24 1.80 5.94
CA HIS A 817 66.97 0.66 5.05
C HIS A 817 65.55 0.08 5.17
N THR A 818 64.75 0.55 6.12
CA THR A 818 63.47 -0.05 6.49
C THR A 818 62.46 -0.10 5.34
N PHE A 819 62.32 0.98 4.55
CA PHE A 819 61.30 1.10 3.51
C PHE A 819 61.86 1.02 2.07
N ILE A 820 63.09 0.55 1.89
CA ILE A 820 63.73 0.48 0.58
C ILE A 820 62.88 -0.36 -0.38
N GLY A 821 62.64 0.14 -1.59
CA GLY A 821 61.98 -0.62 -2.66
C GLY A 821 60.45 -0.52 -2.71
N ARG A 822 59.78 0.01 -1.68
CA ARG A 822 58.31 0.10 -1.59
C ARG A 822 57.78 1.34 -2.32
N LYS A 823 57.99 1.36 -3.64
CA LYS A 823 57.75 2.53 -4.49
C LYS A 823 56.27 2.85 -4.68
N ASN A 824 55.39 1.87 -4.49
CA ASN A 824 53.94 1.99 -4.70
C ASN A 824 53.19 2.51 -3.47
N MET A 825 53.86 2.61 -2.32
CA MET A 825 53.26 3.05 -1.07
C MET A 825 52.78 4.50 -1.18
N ARG A 826 51.50 4.72 -0.93
CA ARG A 826 50.80 6.01 -0.96
C ARG A 826 50.55 6.55 0.44
N VAL A 827 50.27 5.67 1.39
CA VAL A 827 49.94 6.04 2.77
C VAL A 827 50.77 5.24 3.77
N LEU A 828 51.36 5.92 4.74
CA LEU A 828 52.10 5.32 5.85
C LEU A 828 51.60 5.86 7.19
N PHE A 829 51.06 4.97 8.03
CA PHE A 829 50.64 5.29 9.39
C PHE A 829 51.69 4.86 10.39
N MET A 830 52.26 5.81 11.13
CA MET A 830 53.27 5.62 12.18
C MET A 830 52.94 6.45 13.43
N ASN A 831 51.68 6.80 13.63
CA ASN A 831 51.22 7.58 14.78
C ASN A 831 51.12 6.73 16.04
N ASN A 832 51.33 7.34 17.21
CA ASN A 832 51.29 6.64 18.50
C ASN A 832 52.20 5.40 18.55
N SER A 833 53.40 5.50 17.96
CA SER A 833 54.34 4.39 17.82
C SER A 833 55.67 4.58 18.58
N ASN A 834 55.69 5.47 19.58
CA ASN A 834 56.86 5.83 20.39
C ASN A 834 58.13 6.21 19.61
N VAL A 835 58.00 6.69 18.37
CA VAL A 835 59.14 7.03 17.53
C VAL A 835 59.92 8.19 18.16
N HIS A 836 61.17 7.95 18.53
CA HIS A 836 62.07 8.96 19.12
C HIS A 836 63.04 9.54 18.06
N MET A 837 63.54 8.70 17.15
CA MET A 837 64.58 9.08 16.19
C MET A 837 64.29 8.59 14.78
N ILE A 838 64.36 9.49 13.80
CA ILE A 838 64.27 9.17 12.37
C ILE A 838 65.67 9.33 11.76
N ASN A 839 66.27 8.24 11.28
CA ASN A 839 67.58 8.32 10.64
C ASN A 839 67.51 9.00 9.27
N ASN A 840 68.64 9.53 8.82
CA ASN A 840 68.75 10.22 7.52
C ASN A 840 68.31 9.29 6.39
N ARG A 841 67.55 9.82 5.42
CA ARG A 841 67.11 9.12 4.21
C ARG A 841 66.19 7.90 4.44
N THR A 842 65.60 7.76 5.63
CA THR A 842 64.63 6.69 5.95
C THR A 842 63.52 6.55 4.91
N PHE A 843 62.98 7.67 4.39
CA PHE A 843 61.86 7.65 3.46
C PHE A 843 62.23 7.81 1.97
N ASN A 844 63.53 7.83 1.63
CA ASN A 844 64.02 8.16 0.28
C ASN A 844 63.50 7.22 -0.83
N GLY A 845 63.13 5.98 -0.47
CA GLY A 845 62.58 4.99 -1.39
C GLY A 845 61.09 5.15 -1.74
N LEU A 846 60.34 5.96 -0.98
CA LEU A 846 58.88 6.05 -1.01
C LEU A 846 58.39 7.13 -2.00
N LYS A 847 58.63 6.92 -3.29
CA LYS A 847 58.36 7.94 -4.34
C LYS A 847 56.88 8.29 -4.51
N SER A 848 55.97 7.36 -4.22
CA SER A 848 54.53 7.56 -4.41
C SER A 848 53.82 8.00 -3.12
N LEU A 849 54.57 8.23 -2.02
CA LEU A 849 53.99 8.55 -0.74
C LEU A 849 53.31 9.92 -0.79
N GLN A 850 52.03 9.94 -0.47
CA GLN A 850 51.18 11.13 -0.46
C GLN A 850 50.87 11.58 0.97
N THR A 851 50.72 10.64 1.89
CA THR A 851 50.32 10.94 3.27
C THR A 851 51.22 10.20 4.26
N LEU A 852 51.76 10.95 5.23
CA LEU A 852 52.62 10.44 6.29
C LEU A 852 52.11 10.90 7.66
N TYR A 853 51.72 9.94 8.49
CA TYR A 853 51.26 10.18 9.86
C TYR A 853 52.38 9.87 10.87
N LEU A 854 52.85 10.88 11.58
CA LEU A 854 53.88 10.79 12.62
C LEU A 854 53.45 11.47 13.94
N GLN A 855 52.17 11.81 14.08
CA GLN A 855 51.63 12.45 15.27
C GLN A 855 51.63 11.53 16.51
N HIS A 856 51.58 12.12 17.71
CA HIS A 856 51.58 11.38 18.99
C HIS A 856 52.82 10.48 19.16
N ASN A 857 54.00 10.99 18.85
CA ASN A 857 55.27 10.26 19.02
C ASN A 857 56.21 11.03 19.97
N LEU A 858 57.47 10.61 20.04
CA LEU A 858 58.48 11.16 20.96
C LEU A 858 59.63 11.83 20.21
N ILE A 859 59.39 12.31 18.99
CA ILE A 859 60.43 12.87 18.13
C ILE A 859 60.97 14.16 18.76
N VAL A 860 62.28 14.24 19.00
CA VAL A 860 62.92 15.38 19.70
C VAL A 860 63.52 16.41 18.75
N ALA A 861 64.07 15.97 17.61
CA ALA A 861 64.78 16.83 16.68
C ALA A 861 64.55 16.41 15.23
N LEU A 862 64.50 17.38 14.33
CA LEU A 862 64.52 17.19 12.87
C LEU A 862 65.68 17.98 12.30
N HIS A 863 66.63 17.33 11.66
CA HIS A 863 67.90 17.93 11.26
C HIS A 863 67.94 18.40 9.81
N GLY A 864 66.91 18.09 9.01
CA GLY A 864 66.71 18.67 7.68
C GLY A 864 66.91 17.72 6.50
N TYR A 865 67.06 16.42 6.76
CA TYR A 865 67.35 15.35 5.78
C TYR A 865 66.42 14.14 5.88
N GLU A 866 65.50 14.14 6.84
CA GLU A 866 64.58 13.06 7.15
C GLU A 866 63.54 12.88 6.02
N PHE A 867 63.01 14.00 5.49
CA PHE A 867 61.99 14.02 4.44
C PHE A 867 62.55 14.33 3.03
N GLU A 868 63.86 14.19 2.85
CA GLU A 868 64.54 14.44 1.57
C GLU A 868 63.93 13.55 0.46
N ARG A 869 63.63 14.14 -0.71
CA ARG A 869 63.08 13.48 -1.92
C ARG A 869 61.63 12.97 -1.86
N LEU A 870 60.87 13.27 -0.81
CA LEU A 870 59.42 13.01 -0.76
C LEU A 870 58.62 14.07 -1.57
N VAL A 871 58.82 14.09 -2.88
CA VAL A 871 58.28 15.16 -3.76
C VAL A 871 56.76 15.11 -3.95
N ASN A 872 56.15 13.93 -3.76
CA ASN A 872 54.71 13.71 -3.92
C ASN A 872 53.94 13.77 -2.59
N LEU A 873 54.63 14.03 -1.48
CA LEU A 873 54.00 14.09 -0.16
C LEU A 873 53.13 15.35 -0.09
N ARG A 874 51.84 15.12 0.16
CA ARG A 874 50.80 16.15 0.30
C ARG A 874 50.46 16.43 1.75
N HIS A 875 50.38 15.40 2.58
CA HIS A 875 49.97 15.54 3.98
C HIS A 875 51.06 15.03 4.92
N LEU A 876 51.51 15.87 5.83
CA LEU A 876 52.50 15.54 6.85
C LEU A 876 52.01 15.96 8.24
N TYR A 877 51.79 14.97 9.11
CA TYR A 877 51.29 15.19 10.47
C TYR A 877 52.40 14.92 11.49
N LEU A 878 52.80 15.94 12.25
CA LEU A 878 53.85 15.89 13.27
C LEU A 878 53.39 16.40 14.63
N SER A 879 52.08 16.61 14.81
CA SER A 879 51.48 17.08 16.06
C SER A 879 51.74 16.17 17.26
N TYR A 880 51.70 16.70 18.47
CA TYR A 880 51.88 15.91 19.71
C TYR A 880 53.18 15.11 19.71
N ASN A 881 54.29 15.79 19.42
CA ASN A 881 55.64 15.24 19.51
C ASN A 881 56.46 15.99 20.57
N ARG A 882 57.78 15.76 20.61
CA ARG A 882 58.70 16.46 21.52
C ARG A 882 59.69 17.35 20.78
N ILE A 883 59.32 17.86 19.61
CA ILE A 883 60.26 18.53 18.71
C ILE A 883 60.72 19.84 19.35
N THR A 884 62.03 19.97 19.58
CA THR A 884 62.67 21.15 20.16
C THR A 884 63.52 21.91 19.14
N THR A 885 64.17 21.17 18.24
CA THR A 885 65.06 21.72 17.23
C THR A 885 64.65 21.25 15.84
N MET A 886 64.62 22.18 14.89
CA MET A 886 64.25 21.91 13.51
C MET A 886 65.22 22.61 12.54
N GLY A 887 65.79 21.85 11.62
CA GLY A 887 66.67 22.39 10.58
C GLY A 887 65.90 23.16 9.51
N ASN A 888 66.49 24.24 9.00
CA ASN A 888 65.86 25.10 8.00
C ASN A 888 65.55 24.38 6.68
N THR A 889 66.28 23.30 6.34
CA THR A 889 66.05 22.55 5.09
C THR A 889 64.95 21.50 5.17
N THR A 890 64.35 21.25 6.35
CA THR A 890 63.44 20.12 6.62
C THR A 890 62.28 19.99 5.64
N PHE A 891 61.63 21.11 5.27
CA PHE A 891 60.45 21.10 4.39
C PHE A 891 60.71 21.57 2.95
N THR A 892 61.92 22.06 2.66
CA THR A 892 62.27 22.72 1.38
C THR A 892 62.08 21.83 0.14
N HIS A 893 62.19 20.51 0.29
CA HIS A 893 62.06 19.55 -0.81
C HIS A 893 60.62 19.06 -1.05
N LEU A 894 59.68 19.38 -0.15
CA LEU A 894 58.28 18.90 -0.17
C LEU A 894 57.40 19.80 -1.05
N ARG A 895 57.57 19.71 -2.38
CA ARG A 895 56.93 20.62 -3.34
C ARG A 895 55.41 20.43 -3.49
N ALA A 896 54.90 19.24 -3.19
CA ALA A 896 53.48 18.91 -3.26
C ALA A 896 52.76 19.05 -1.92
N LEU A 897 53.43 19.57 -0.88
CA LEU A 897 52.87 19.63 0.48
C LEU A 897 51.68 20.60 0.54
N GLU A 898 50.54 20.08 0.95
CA GLU A 898 49.25 20.76 1.09
C GLU A 898 48.90 20.97 2.58
N VAL A 899 49.17 19.98 3.44
CA VAL A 899 48.84 19.99 4.88
C VAL A 899 50.10 19.73 5.71
N LEU A 900 50.37 20.60 6.69
CA LEU A 900 51.47 20.47 7.66
C LEU A 900 51.01 20.80 9.08
N HIS A 901 50.94 19.79 9.96
CA HIS A 901 50.58 20.02 11.37
C HIS A 901 51.80 19.84 12.28
N LEU A 902 52.11 20.87 13.07
CA LEU A 902 53.27 20.96 13.98
C LEU A 902 52.87 21.39 15.41
N ASP A 903 51.57 21.46 15.69
CA ASP A 903 51.04 21.87 16.98
C ASP A 903 51.40 20.89 18.11
N HIS A 904 51.30 21.34 19.36
CA HIS A 904 51.62 20.53 20.56
C HIS A 904 53.03 19.92 20.51
N ASN A 905 54.04 20.76 20.33
CA ASN A 905 55.46 20.42 20.34
C ASN A 905 56.23 21.36 21.30
N PHE A 906 57.56 21.30 21.33
CA PHE A 906 58.41 22.13 22.19
C PHE A 906 59.31 23.08 21.37
N ILE A 907 58.80 23.56 20.23
CA ILE A 907 59.55 24.42 19.32
C ILE A 907 59.65 25.81 19.93
N VAL A 908 60.89 26.28 20.14
CA VAL A 908 61.19 27.61 20.72
C VAL A 908 61.51 28.62 19.63
N GLU A 909 62.45 28.27 18.73
CA GLU A 909 62.87 29.13 17.61
C GLU A 909 62.90 28.31 16.32
N PHE A 910 62.13 28.75 15.31
CA PHE A 910 62.17 28.21 13.96
C PHE A 910 61.80 29.29 12.94
N GLN A 911 62.54 29.38 11.85
CA GLN A 911 62.35 30.39 10.79
C GLN A 911 61.12 30.04 9.92
N VAL A 912 59.91 30.14 10.47
CA VAL A 912 58.65 29.77 9.80
C VAL A 912 58.45 30.41 8.43
N TRP A 913 59.04 31.58 8.16
CA TRP A 913 58.98 32.23 6.84
C TRP A 913 59.64 31.43 5.71
N ILE A 914 60.45 30.41 6.02
CA ILE A 914 60.97 29.47 5.02
C ILE A 914 59.86 28.63 4.37
N LEU A 915 58.72 28.44 5.05
CA LEU A 915 57.55 27.73 4.52
C LEU A 915 56.94 28.42 3.29
N ASN A 916 57.28 29.69 3.04
CA ASN A 916 56.91 30.37 1.80
C ASN A 916 57.45 29.69 0.54
N GLN A 917 58.48 28.84 0.66
CA GLN A 917 59.02 28.05 -0.45
C GLN A 917 58.07 26.90 -0.85
N ASN A 918 57.10 26.53 -0.01
CA ASN A 918 56.12 25.47 -0.26
C ASN A 918 54.81 26.07 -0.83
N SER A 919 54.79 26.35 -2.14
CA SER A 919 53.66 27.05 -2.81
C SER A 919 52.28 26.35 -2.80
N LYS A 920 52.21 25.08 -2.39
CA LYS A 920 50.98 24.27 -2.36
C LYS A 920 50.36 24.17 -0.97
N LEU A 921 51.02 24.71 0.05
CA LEU A 921 50.60 24.61 1.43
C LEU A 921 49.32 25.43 1.64
N VAL A 922 48.28 24.78 2.18
CA VAL A 922 46.96 25.38 2.42
C VAL A 922 46.51 25.27 3.87
N ASP A 923 46.98 24.26 4.61
CA ASP A 923 46.64 24.03 6.02
C ASP A 923 47.89 23.86 6.86
N ILE A 924 48.08 24.75 7.83
CA ILE A 924 49.19 24.76 8.79
C ILE A 924 48.64 24.89 10.21
N GLN A 925 49.18 24.08 11.13
CA GLN A 925 48.91 24.19 12.57
C GLN A 925 50.22 24.37 13.36
N LEU A 926 50.30 25.41 14.19
CA LEU A 926 51.52 25.83 14.92
C LEU A 926 51.32 26.08 16.42
N SER A 927 50.09 26.04 16.91
CA SER A 927 49.73 26.35 18.30
C SER A 927 50.35 25.39 19.31
N HIS A 928 50.29 25.75 20.59
CA HIS A 928 50.82 24.92 21.69
C HIS A 928 52.31 24.55 21.52
N ASN A 929 53.11 25.52 21.04
CA ASN A 929 54.57 25.48 21.04
C ASN A 929 55.11 26.66 21.87
N PRO A 930 56.20 26.47 22.64
CA PRO A 930 56.78 27.50 23.50
C PRO A 930 57.64 28.51 22.70
N TRP A 931 57.03 29.20 21.74
CA TRP A 931 57.73 30.15 20.87
C TRP A 931 58.46 31.25 21.66
N ALA A 932 59.69 31.60 21.27
CA ALA A 932 60.49 32.62 21.96
C ALA A 932 59.83 34.00 21.90
N CYS A 933 59.78 34.72 23.04
CA CYS A 933 59.30 36.11 23.09
C CYS A 933 60.41 37.16 22.82
N GLU A 934 61.53 36.79 22.18
CA GLU A 934 62.59 37.75 21.85
C GLU A 934 62.10 38.72 20.77
N CYS A 935 62.21 40.04 21.00
CA CYS A 935 61.57 41.05 20.14
C CYS A 935 62.01 40.95 18.66
N GLN A 936 63.23 40.48 18.36
CA GLN A 936 63.71 40.26 16.99
C GLN A 936 63.00 39.08 16.30
N PHE A 937 62.91 37.93 16.96
CA PHE A 937 62.23 36.75 16.45
C PHE A 937 60.71 36.97 16.33
N VAL A 938 60.10 37.57 17.36
CA VAL A 938 58.67 37.88 17.41
C VAL A 938 58.26 38.81 16.28
N GLY A 939 59.08 39.82 15.95
CA GLY A 939 58.78 40.78 14.87
C GLY A 939 58.66 40.14 13.48
N ASP A 940 59.64 39.30 13.11
CA ASP A 940 59.63 38.60 11.83
C ASP A 940 58.50 37.53 11.78
N PHE A 941 58.25 36.86 12.92
CA PHE A 941 57.20 35.85 13.02
C PHE A 941 55.79 36.47 12.95
N THR A 942 55.54 37.59 13.63
CA THR A 942 54.25 38.30 13.54
C THR A 942 53.98 38.84 12.16
N PHE A 943 54.98 39.42 11.49
CA PHE A 943 54.84 39.86 10.12
C PHE A 943 54.48 38.70 9.18
N TRP A 944 55.14 37.55 9.33
CA TRP A 944 54.83 36.36 8.55
C TRP A 944 53.41 35.83 8.82
N LEU A 945 53.00 35.71 10.10
CA LEU A 945 51.65 35.26 10.49
C LEU A 945 50.56 36.18 9.94
N GLN A 946 50.73 37.50 10.02
CA GLN A 946 49.78 38.48 9.47
C GLN A 946 49.63 38.36 7.96
N SER A 947 50.72 38.03 7.25
CA SER A 947 50.71 37.83 5.79
C SER A 947 50.11 36.48 5.33
N ARG A 948 49.84 35.55 6.25
CA ARG A 948 49.42 34.15 5.98
C ARG A 948 48.27 33.67 6.88
N THR A 949 47.41 34.58 7.32
CA THR A 949 46.29 34.28 8.24
C THR A 949 45.25 33.30 7.68
N ASP A 950 45.18 33.14 6.37
CA ASP A 950 44.29 32.23 5.64
C ASP A 950 44.76 30.77 5.61
N MET A 951 46.05 30.51 5.85
CA MET A 951 46.66 29.18 5.81
C MET A 951 46.89 28.57 7.19
N VAL A 952 47.01 29.40 8.24
CA VAL A 952 47.27 28.95 9.62
C VAL A 952 45.93 28.88 10.38
N HIS A 953 45.36 27.69 10.49
CA HIS A 953 44.02 27.52 11.07
C HIS A 953 43.94 27.84 12.57
N ASP A 954 45.05 27.70 13.30
CA ASP A 954 45.14 27.91 14.75
C ASP A 954 45.86 29.21 15.13
N VAL A 955 45.88 30.20 14.21
CA VAL A 955 46.62 31.47 14.34
C VAL A 955 46.36 32.21 15.66
N TYR A 956 45.12 32.20 16.15
CA TYR A 956 44.74 32.88 17.40
C TYR A 956 45.28 32.21 18.67
N ASN A 957 45.73 30.96 18.59
CA ASN A 957 46.28 30.19 19.70
C ASN A 957 47.81 30.10 19.64
N VAL A 958 48.45 30.81 18.70
CA VAL A 958 49.91 30.87 18.59
C VAL A 958 50.44 31.96 19.53
N ASN A 959 51.04 31.52 20.63
CA ASN A 959 51.53 32.40 21.69
C ASN A 959 53.04 32.28 21.83
N CYS A 960 53.73 33.38 22.13
CA CYS A 960 55.10 33.33 22.63
C CYS A 960 55.10 33.14 24.16
N VAL A 961 56.12 32.48 24.69
CA VAL A 961 56.29 32.18 26.12
C VAL A 961 57.52 32.91 26.64
N TYR A 962 57.33 33.82 27.60
CA TYR A 962 58.43 34.55 28.25
C TYR A 962 58.88 33.87 29.56
N ASN A 963 57.93 33.29 30.29
CA ASN A 963 58.13 32.49 31.51
C ASN A 963 56.94 31.51 31.65
N GLU A 964 57.03 30.47 32.49
CA GLU A 964 55.99 29.41 32.62
C GLU A 964 54.56 29.92 32.90
N THR A 965 54.43 31.18 33.34
CA THR A 965 53.15 31.84 33.68
C THR A 965 52.72 32.94 32.71
N PHE A 966 53.62 33.43 31.84
CA PHE A 966 53.35 34.54 30.93
C PHE A 966 53.45 34.09 29.47
N THR A 967 52.30 34.02 28.83
CA THR A 967 52.16 33.76 27.40
C THR A 967 51.47 34.95 26.74
N LEU A 968 51.94 35.34 25.55
CA LEU A 968 51.43 36.49 24.80
C LEU A 968 50.98 36.02 23.42
N PRO A 969 49.73 36.28 22.99
CA PRO A 969 49.28 35.94 21.64
C PRO A 969 50.03 36.77 20.61
N LEU A 970 50.64 36.08 19.63
CA LEU A 970 51.50 36.74 18.64
C LEU A 970 50.69 37.64 17.71
N VAL A 971 49.49 37.23 17.28
CA VAL A 971 48.66 37.96 16.31
C VAL A 971 48.33 39.39 16.76
N GLU A 972 48.18 39.60 18.07
CA GLU A 972 47.80 40.87 18.69
C GLU A 972 49.00 41.67 19.22
N PHE A 973 50.23 41.17 19.00
CA PHE A 973 51.43 41.76 19.58
C PHE A 973 51.79 43.09 18.90
N ASN A 974 51.76 44.19 19.67
CA ASN A 974 52.13 45.51 19.19
C ASN A 974 53.64 45.74 19.39
N MET A 975 54.39 45.93 18.30
CA MET A 975 55.85 46.04 18.32
C MET A 975 56.35 47.22 19.20
N THR A 976 55.50 48.23 19.46
CA THR A 976 55.83 49.39 20.30
C THR A 976 55.83 49.11 21.81
N THR A 977 55.32 47.97 22.29
CA THR A 977 55.21 47.64 23.74
C THR A 977 56.34 46.75 24.27
N CYS A 978 57.37 46.44 23.47
CA CYS A 978 58.54 45.68 23.92
C CYS A 978 59.47 46.57 24.80
N THR A 979 59.08 46.84 26.06
CA THR A 979 59.92 47.49 27.09
C THR A 979 59.80 46.75 28.44
N ASN A 980 60.95 46.27 28.97
CA ASN A 980 61.10 45.51 30.21
C ASN A 980 60.34 46.07 31.43
N VAL A 981 59.73 45.20 32.26
CA VAL A 981 59.78 45.15 33.75
C VAL A 981 58.61 44.31 34.31
N SER A 982 58.78 43.86 35.55
CA SER A 982 58.43 42.60 36.19
C SER A 982 57.42 42.68 37.36
N VAL A 983 56.97 41.50 37.81
CA VAL A 983 56.44 41.12 39.15
C VAL A 983 55.00 41.54 39.54
N ALA A 984 54.11 40.55 39.75
CA ALA A 984 53.49 40.23 41.07
C ALA A 984 52.40 39.14 40.97
N SER A 985 52.21 38.41 42.07
CA SER A 985 51.73 37.03 42.21
C SER A 985 50.30 36.91 42.85
N PRO A 986 49.83 35.77 43.41
CA PRO A 986 48.77 34.91 42.83
C PRO A 986 47.65 34.51 43.86
N SER A 987 46.87 33.44 43.59
CA SER A 987 46.17 32.48 44.52
C SER A 987 44.69 32.21 44.15
N HIS A 988 44.01 31.07 44.39
CA HIS A 988 44.28 29.75 44.98
C HIS A 988 43.14 28.78 44.52
N ILE A 989 43.38 27.46 44.43
CA ILE A 989 42.40 26.37 44.25
C ILE A 989 42.45 25.43 45.46
N GLN A 990 41.33 24.76 45.81
CA GLN A 990 41.32 23.53 46.61
C GLN A 990 40.29 22.49 46.12
N SER A 991 40.60 21.22 46.38
CA SER A 991 40.02 19.95 45.90
C SER A 991 39.03 19.28 46.88
N PHE A 992 38.28 18.28 46.38
CA PHE A 992 37.17 17.55 47.04
C PHE A 992 37.54 16.10 47.46
N HIS A 993 36.82 15.56 48.46
CA HIS A 993 36.81 14.14 48.84
C HIS A 993 35.36 13.63 49.04
N VAL A 994 35.12 12.33 48.75
CA VAL A 994 33.80 11.66 48.67
C VAL A 994 33.57 10.68 49.83
N ASN A 995 32.36 10.69 50.43
CA ASN A 995 31.56 9.52 50.84
C ASN A 995 30.28 9.97 51.58
N ASP A 996 29.08 9.70 51.03
CA ASP A 996 27.79 9.57 51.77
C ASP A 996 26.60 9.33 50.80
N TYR A 997 26.10 8.09 50.65
CA TYR A 997 24.88 7.80 49.84
C TYR A 997 23.81 6.94 50.52
N MET A 998 24.01 6.52 51.78
CA MET A 998 23.00 5.75 52.52
C MET A 998 21.75 6.54 52.95
N PRO A 999 21.80 7.85 53.27
CA PRO A 999 20.59 8.62 53.59
C PRO A 999 19.70 8.86 52.35
N VAL A 1000 20.30 8.92 51.16
CA VAL A 1000 19.61 9.23 49.90
C VAL A 1000 18.64 8.11 49.53
N LEU A 1001 19.03 6.85 49.76
CA LEU A 1001 18.24 5.70 49.33
C LEU A 1001 16.92 5.55 50.12
N ILE A 1002 16.93 5.89 51.42
CA ILE A 1002 15.74 5.90 52.27
C ILE A 1002 14.79 7.04 51.90
N LEU A 1003 15.35 8.20 51.54
CA LEU A 1003 14.59 9.37 51.08
C LEU A 1003 13.90 9.10 49.73
N VAL A 1004 14.55 8.35 48.84
CA VAL A 1004 13.99 7.96 47.53
C VAL A 1004 12.80 7.02 47.68
N VAL A 1005 12.90 5.99 48.54
CA VAL A 1005 11.80 5.01 48.73
C VAL A 1005 10.57 5.66 49.38
N SER A 1006 10.78 6.56 50.35
CA SER A 1006 9.68 7.29 51.00
C SER A 1006 9.01 8.30 50.06
N LEU A 1007 9.77 8.98 49.20
CA LEU A 1007 9.23 9.80 48.11
C LEU A 1007 8.40 8.98 47.11
N PHE A 1008 8.83 7.76 46.80
CA PHE A 1008 8.12 6.88 45.85
C PHE A 1008 6.74 6.46 46.35
N ILE A 1009 6.60 6.15 47.64
CA ILE A 1009 5.30 5.80 48.25
C ILE A 1009 4.36 7.01 48.26
N VAL A 1010 4.87 8.20 48.59
CA VAL A 1010 4.09 9.45 48.55
C VAL A 1010 3.62 9.75 47.13
N LEU A 1011 4.47 9.52 46.12
CA LEU A 1011 4.14 9.68 44.71
C LEU A 1011 2.98 8.77 44.29
N ILE A 1012 2.99 7.50 44.71
CA ILE A 1012 1.92 6.55 44.39
C ILE A 1012 0.59 7.01 44.99
N VAL A 1013 0.57 7.43 46.26
CA VAL A 1013 -0.64 7.93 46.92
C VAL A 1013 -1.16 9.20 46.24
N ALA A 1014 -0.26 10.10 45.84
CA ALA A 1014 -0.61 11.31 45.08
C ALA A 1014 -1.23 10.96 43.71
N ILE A 1015 -0.66 9.99 42.98
CA ILE A 1015 -1.19 9.52 41.69
C ILE A 1015 -2.60 8.93 41.86
N VAL A 1016 -2.83 8.12 42.91
CA VAL A 1016 -4.15 7.55 43.21
C VAL A 1016 -5.17 8.65 43.51
N LEU A 1017 -4.81 9.65 44.33
CA LEU A 1017 -5.69 10.78 44.64
C LEU A 1017 -5.98 11.63 43.39
N ILE A 1018 -4.99 11.87 42.53
CA ILE A 1018 -5.18 12.56 41.25
C ILE A 1018 -6.14 11.79 40.35
N PHE A 1019 -6.00 10.46 40.27
CA PHE A 1019 -6.86 9.63 39.45
C PHE A 1019 -8.32 9.62 39.94
N VAL A 1020 -8.54 9.45 41.25
CA VAL A 1020 -9.89 9.43 41.87
C VAL A 1020 -10.61 10.77 41.70
N TYR A 1021 -9.91 11.90 41.84
CA TYR A 1021 -10.52 13.23 41.75
C TYR A 1021 -10.37 13.91 40.37
N ARG A 1022 -9.86 13.21 39.35
CA ARG A 1022 -9.48 13.82 38.05
C ARG A 1022 -10.58 14.65 37.40
N LYS A 1023 -11.85 14.18 37.42
CA LYS A 1023 -12.97 14.89 36.79
C LYS A 1023 -13.33 16.18 37.56
N ARG A 1024 -13.26 16.17 38.90
CA ARG A 1024 -13.53 17.34 39.73
C ARG A 1024 -12.39 18.37 39.65
N MET A 1025 -11.15 17.90 39.60
CA MET A 1025 -9.96 18.76 39.43
C MET A 1025 -9.94 19.45 38.06
N ARG A 1026 -10.31 18.76 36.97
CA ARG A 1026 -10.40 19.34 35.61
C ARG A 1026 -11.39 20.51 35.53
N ILE A 1027 -12.60 20.32 36.06
CA ILE A 1027 -13.64 21.37 36.08
C ILE A 1027 -13.20 22.55 36.97
N TRP A 1028 -12.54 22.27 38.09
CA TRP A 1028 -12.00 23.30 38.98
C TRP A 1028 -10.85 24.10 38.34
N PHE A 1029 -9.92 23.43 37.65
CA PHE A 1029 -8.84 24.09 36.91
C PHE A 1029 -9.35 24.95 35.76
N PHE A 1030 -10.32 24.46 34.97
CA PHE A 1030 -10.95 25.25 33.92
C PHE A 1030 -11.69 26.46 34.49
N SER A 1031 -12.50 26.28 35.54
CA SER A 1031 -13.25 27.37 36.17
C SER A 1031 -12.37 28.47 36.77
N LYS A 1032 -11.16 28.14 37.25
CA LYS A 1032 -10.28 29.08 37.96
C LYS A 1032 -9.15 29.65 37.12
N TYR A 1033 -8.67 28.90 36.13
CA TYR A 1033 -7.49 29.25 35.32
C TYR A 1033 -7.76 29.23 33.80
N GLY A 1034 -8.92 28.76 33.33
CA GLY A 1034 -9.28 28.75 31.91
C GLY A 1034 -8.53 27.74 31.04
N VAL A 1035 -7.85 26.74 31.62
CA VAL A 1035 -7.02 25.76 30.90
C VAL A 1035 -7.64 24.36 30.97
N ARG A 1036 -7.83 23.70 29.81
CA ARG A 1036 -8.22 22.28 29.72
C ARG A 1036 -6.98 21.40 29.78
N ILE A 1037 -6.81 20.65 30.86
CA ILE A 1037 -5.63 19.79 31.08
C ILE A 1037 -5.95 18.35 30.64
N PHE A 1038 -5.15 17.79 29.73
CA PHE A 1038 -5.27 16.42 29.20
C PHE A 1038 -6.56 16.12 28.39
N SER A 1039 -7.02 17.04 27.54
CA SER A 1039 -7.99 16.71 26.47
C SER A 1039 -7.23 16.42 25.17
N SER A 1040 -7.37 15.20 24.66
CA SER A 1040 -6.94 14.85 23.31
C SER A 1040 -8.07 15.25 22.36
N ASP A 1041 -8.23 16.55 22.10
CA ASP A 1041 -8.98 16.95 20.91
C ASP A 1041 -8.02 16.78 19.72
N ALA A 1042 -8.19 15.68 19.00
CA ALA A 1042 -7.63 15.56 17.67
C ALA A 1042 -8.19 16.74 16.85
N LYS A 1043 -7.34 17.70 16.52
CA LYS A 1043 -7.69 18.79 15.60
C LYS A 1043 -8.12 18.17 14.27
N VAL A 1044 -9.43 18.12 14.03
CA VAL A 1044 -9.98 17.88 12.69
C VAL A 1044 -9.69 19.15 11.86
N PRO A 1045 -9.19 19.05 10.62
CA PRO A 1045 -8.54 20.20 9.95
C PRO A 1045 -9.43 21.38 9.54
N ASN A 1046 -10.76 21.36 9.77
CA ASN A 1046 -11.71 22.30 9.14
C ASN A 1046 -12.65 23.06 10.10
N GLU A 1047 -12.43 23.06 11.43
CA GLU A 1047 -13.39 23.70 12.37
C GLU A 1047 -13.28 25.24 12.47
N ASP A 1048 -12.25 25.85 11.89
CA ASP A 1048 -12.06 27.32 11.92
C ASP A 1048 -12.98 28.09 10.96
N ASP A 1049 -13.70 27.40 10.06
CA ASP A 1049 -14.59 28.00 9.04
C ASP A 1049 -16.10 27.96 9.40
N LYS A 1050 -16.50 27.41 10.55
CA LYS A 1050 -17.92 27.33 10.95
C LYS A 1050 -18.49 28.70 11.40
N LEU A 1051 -19.71 29.02 10.95
CA LEU A 1051 -20.38 30.32 11.15
C LEU A 1051 -20.84 30.56 12.60
N PHE A 1052 -21.23 29.50 13.31
CA PHE A 1052 -21.76 29.55 14.68
C PHE A 1052 -20.97 28.67 15.65
N ASP A 1053 -20.85 29.11 16.90
CA ASP A 1053 -20.19 28.33 17.96
C ASP A 1053 -21.10 27.23 18.52
N ALA A 1054 -22.41 27.47 18.54
CA ALA A 1054 -23.39 26.44 18.87
C ALA A 1054 -24.78 26.69 18.25
N PHE A 1055 -25.44 25.62 17.82
CA PHE A 1055 -26.85 25.60 17.43
C PHE A 1055 -27.72 25.17 18.63
N LEU A 1056 -28.83 25.88 18.89
CA LEU A 1056 -29.77 25.56 19.96
C LEU A 1056 -31.11 25.05 19.39
N SER A 1057 -31.41 23.79 19.67
CA SER A 1057 -32.65 23.12 19.33
C SER A 1057 -33.53 23.00 20.60
N TYR A 1058 -34.70 23.65 20.58
CA TYR A 1058 -35.61 23.75 21.73
C TYR A 1058 -37.07 23.81 21.26
N SER A 1059 -38.05 23.74 22.18
CA SER A 1059 -39.47 23.91 21.84
C SER A 1059 -39.82 25.39 21.86
N LYS A 1060 -40.68 25.85 20.95
CA LYS A 1060 -41.16 27.25 20.96
C LYS A 1060 -41.73 27.69 22.31
N LYS A 1061 -42.32 26.77 23.08
CA LYS A 1061 -42.85 27.07 24.43
C LYS A 1061 -41.76 27.37 25.46
N ASP A 1062 -40.52 26.94 25.22
CA ASP A 1062 -39.37 27.17 26.09
C ASP A 1062 -38.54 28.39 25.65
N GLU A 1063 -39.01 29.13 24.62
CA GLU A 1063 -38.29 30.27 24.03
C GLU A 1063 -37.95 31.37 25.04
N ALA A 1064 -38.83 31.64 26.00
CA ALA A 1064 -38.55 32.62 27.05
C ALA A 1064 -37.33 32.20 27.90
N PHE A 1065 -37.22 30.91 28.25
CA PHE A 1065 -36.06 30.39 28.98
C PHE A 1065 -34.80 30.41 28.10
N VAL A 1066 -34.91 29.95 26.85
CA VAL A 1066 -33.75 29.86 25.96
C VAL A 1066 -33.23 31.24 25.59
N GLY A 1067 -34.10 32.18 25.21
CA GLY A 1067 -33.71 33.54 24.83
C GLY A 1067 -33.23 34.39 26.00
N GLN A 1068 -33.97 34.39 27.12
CA GLN A 1068 -33.68 35.32 28.24
C GLN A 1068 -32.67 34.78 29.24
N VAL A 1069 -32.46 33.46 29.30
CA VAL A 1069 -31.54 32.84 30.28
C VAL A 1069 -30.33 32.20 29.59
N LEU A 1070 -30.52 31.25 28.68
CA LEU A 1070 -29.39 30.54 28.05
C LEU A 1070 -28.63 31.43 27.05
N ALA A 1071 -29.33 32.02 26.08
CA ALA A 1071 -28.71 32.85 25.06
C ALA A 1071 -28.13 34.13 25.66
N ALA A 1072 -28.84 34.81 26.56
CA ALA A 1072 -28.32 35.99 27.26
C ALA A 1072 -26.99 35.74 28.00
N GLU A 1073 -26.87 34.62 28.73
CA GLU A 1073 -25.65 34.25 29.47
C GLU A 1073 -24.49 33.76 28.59
N LEU A 1074 -24.78 33.21 27.40
CA LEU A 1074 -23.76 32.71 26.47
C LEU A 1074 -23.32 33.77 25.46
N GLU A 1075 -24.22 34.63 24.97
CA GLU A 1075 -23.93 35.70 24.01
C GLU A 1075 -23.28 36.93 24.69
N CYS A 1076 -23.70 37.29 25.91
CA CYS A 1076 -23.11 38.42 26.66
C CYS A 1076 -22.18 38.00 27.82
N GLY A 1077 -21.98 36.70 28.07
CA GLY A 1077 -21.06 36.18 29.10
C GLY A 1077 -19.57 36.28 28.74
N ASN A 1078 -18.68 35.76 29.59
CA ASN A 1078 -17.25 35.64 29.31
C ASN A 1078 -16.81 34.16 29.44
N PRO A 1079 -16.39 33.48 28.36
CA PRO A 1079 -16.30 33.95 26.96
C PRO A 1079 -17.68 34.12 26.28
N ARG A 1080 -17.73 34.90 25.19
CA ARG A 1080 -18.94 35.14 24.37
C ARG A 1080 -19.04 34.16 23.21
N TYR A 1081 -20.19 33.50 23.07
CA TYR A 1081 -20.50 32.55 22.00
C TYR A 1081 -21.46 33.15 20.98
N ARG A 1082 -21.26 32.84 19.69
CA ARG A 1082 -22.23 33.13 18.62
C ARG A 1082 -23.17 31.96 18.45
N LEU A 1083 -24.45 32.17 18.77
CA LEU A 1083 -25.46 31.11 18.75
C LEU A 1083 -26.36 31.21 17.52
N CYS A 1084 -26.79 30.05 17.00
CA CYS A 1084 -27.90 29.92 16.05
C CYS A 1084 -29.11 29.35 16.79
N LEU A 1085 -30.20 30.11 16.89
CA LEU A 1085 -31.43 29.69 17.57
C LEU A 1085 -32.49 29.31 16.53
N HIS A 1086 -33.03 28.08 16.66
CA HIS A 1086 -34.03 27.51 15.75
C HIS A 1086 -35.18 28.49 15.41
N TYR A 1087 -35.79 29.17 16.39
CA TYR A 1087 -36.94 30.05 16.15
C TYR A 1087 -36.59 31.52 15.89
N ARG A 1088 -35.30 31.90 16.00
CA ARG A 1088 -34.83 33.28 15.81
C ARG A 1088 -34.13 33.46 14.46
N ASP A 1089 -33.30 32.50 14.07
CA ASP A 1089 -32.28 32.68 13.03
C ASP A 1089 -32.53 31.83 11.75
N LEU A 1090 -33.47 30.88 11.76
CA LEU A 1090 -33.81 30.03 10.59
C LEU A 1090 -34.87 30.70 9.67
N PRO A 1091 -34.76 30.55 8.33
CA PRO A 1091 -35.68 31.17 7.37
C PRO A 1091 -37.07 30.51 7.34
N ILE A 1092 -38.11 31.30 7.04
CA ILE A 1092 -39.53 30.87 7.06
C ILE A 1092 -39.98 30.22 5.72
N GLY A 1093 -39.09 30.04 4.75
CA GLY A 1093 -39.43 29.72 3.35
C GLY A 1093 -39.00 28.37 2.78
N GLY A 1094 -38.35 27.48 3.55
CA GLY A 1094 -37.86 26.15 3.09
C GLY A 1094 -38.41 24.98 3.92
N TYR A 1095 -38.08 23.74 3.54
CA TYR A 1095 -38.40 22.57 4.36
C TYR A 1095 -37.67 22.67 5.71
N LEU A 1096 -38.42 22.56 6.81
CA LEU A 1096 -37.91 22.77 8.17
C LEU A 1096 -36.77 21.79 8.51
N SER A 1097 -36.80 20.58 7.95
CA SER A 1097 -35.74 19.57 8.13
C SER A 1097 -34.39 20.01 7.58
N ASP A 1098 -34.37 20.60 6.38
CA ASP A 1098 -33.14 20.96 5.67
C ASP A 1098 -32.47 22.16 6.34
N ALA A 1099 -33.28 23.14 6.75
CA ALA A 1099 -32.81 24.31 7.52
C ALA A 1099 -32.19 23.92 8.87
N ILE A 1100 -32.73 22.87 9.54
CA ILE A 1100 -32.17 22.35 10.78
C ILE A 1100 -30.83 21.64 10.52
N ILE A 1101 -30.74 20.80 9.47
CA ILE A 1101 -29.51 20.09 9.11
C ILE A 1101 -28.40 21.11 8.80
N GLU A 1102 -28.71 22.14 8.02
CA GLU A 1102 -27.74 23.17 7.65
C GLU A 1102 -27.30 24.04 8.84
N ALA A 1103 -28.20 24.32 9.79
CA ALA A 1103 -27.83 24.98 11.04
C ALA A 1103 -26.95 24.12 11.94
N ILE A 1104 -27.12 22.79 11.91
CA ILE A 1104 -26.24 21.84 12.62
C ILE A 1104 -24.86 21.80 11.94
N GLU A 1105 -24.79 21.69 10.61
CA GLU A 1105 -23.54 21.65 9.86
C GLU A 1105 -22.72 22.94 9.96
N SER A 1106 -23.40 24.09 10.01
CA SER A 1106 -22.78 25.42 10.17
C SER A 1106 -22.35 25.76 11.61
N SER A 1107 -22.59 24.86 12.58
CA SER A 1107 -22.31 25.06 14.01
C SER A 1107 -21.24 24.10 14.55
N ARG A 1108 -20.39 24.59 15.46
CA ARG A 1108 -19.34 23.77 16.11
C ARG A 1108 -19.90 22.75 17.11
N ARG A 1109 -20.98 23.08 17.80
CA ARG A 1109 -21.69 22.19 18.74
C ARG A 1109 -23.21 22.29 18.55
N THR A 1110 -23.93 21.25 18.91
CA THR A 1110 -25.41 21.26 18.97
C THR A 1110 -25.87 21.10 20.42
N ILE A 1111 -26.74 22.00 20.87
CA ILE A 1111 -27.36 21.99 22.19
C ILE A 1111 -28.85 21.68 22.05
N VAL A 1112 -29.29 20.60 22.68
CA VAL A 1112 -30.71 20.22 22.73
C VAL A 1112 -31.26 20.52 24.13
N VAL A 1113 -32.29 21.36 24.20
CA VAL A 1113 -33.01 21.68 25.43
C VAL A 1113 -34.18 20.71 25.58
N LEU A 1114 -33.96 19.66 26.37
CA LEU A 1114 -34.91 18.59 26.60
C LEU A 1114 -35.85 18.93 27.77
N SER A 1115 -37.11 19.23 27.43
CA SER A 1115 -38.20 19.55 28.36
C SER A 1115 -39.44 18.68 28.08
N GLU A 1116 -40.45 18.74 28.95
CA GLU A 1116 -41.75 18.10 28.69
C GLU A 1116 -42.45 18.71 27.46
N ASN A 1117 -42.24 20.01 27.21
CA ASN A 1117 -42.77 20.68 26.03
C ASN A 1117 -42.08 20.18 24.74
N PHE A 1118 -40.76 19.99 24.77
CA PHE A 1118 -39.98 19.49 23.65
C PHE A 1118 -40.43 18.09 23.20
N ILE A 1119 -40.61 17.17 24.14
CA ILE A 1119 -41.01 15.78 23.86
C ILE A 1119 -42.44 15.72 23.29
N ARG A 1120 -43.37 16.53 23.80
CA ARG A 1120 -44.78 16.46 23.38
C ARG A 1120 -45.09 17.19 22.06
N SER A 1121 -44.26 18.15 21.64
CA SER A 1121 -44.58 19.01 20.49
C SER A 1121 -43.68 18.76 19.29
N GLU A 1122 -42.36 18.88 19.45
CA GLU A 1122 -41.41 18.83 18.34
C GLU A 1122 -40.89 17.39 18.12
N TRP A 1123 -40.64 16.62 19.18
CA TRP A 1123 -40.11 15.25 19.06
C TRP A 1123 -41.07 14.27 18.35
N CYS A 1124 -42.39 14.51 18.42
CA CYS A 1124 -43.38 13.69 17.73
C CYS A 1124 -43.52 14.02 16.23
N ARG A 1125 -42.84 15.06 15.73
CA ARG A 1125 -42.86 15.41 14.30
C ARG A 1125 -41.82 14.59 13.55
N TYR A 1126 -42.27 13.85 12.55
CA TYR A 1126 -41.41 12.98 11.73
C TYR A 1126 -40.23 13.76 11.13
N GLU A 1127 -40.47 14.94 10.55
CA GLU A 1127 -39.42 15.81 9.96
C GLU A 1127 -38.36 16.23 10.98
N PHE A 1128 -38.77 16.51 12.21
CA PHE A 1128 -37.88 16.92 13.30
C PHE A 1128 -37.05 15.74 13.83
N LYS A 1129 -37.68 14.55 13.91
CA LYS A 1129 -37.00 13.29 14.27
C LYS A 1129 -35.96 12.93 13.22
N SER A 1130 -36.30 13.00 11.94
CA SER A 1130 -35.40 12.69 10.81
C SER A 1130 -34.21 13.66 10.72
N ALA A 1131 -34.43 14.97 10.83
CA ALA A 1131 -33.36 15.99 10.75
C ALA A 1131 -32.27 15.81 11.83
N HIS A 1132 -32.63 15.22 12.97
CA HIS A 1132 -31.73 14.95 14.08
C HIS A 1132 -31.26 13.48 14.13
N HIS A 1133 -31.75 12.58 13.27
CA HIS A 1133 -31.54 11.13 13.38
C HIS A 1133 -30.11 10.70 12.98
N GLU A 1134 -29.56 11.29 11.91
CA GLU A 1134 -28.33 10.82 11.27
C GLU A 1134 -27.05 11.28 11.99
N ILE A 1135 -27.04 12.55 12.44
CA ILE A 1135 -25.88 13.16 13.12
C ILE A 1135 -25.83 12.77 14.62
N LEU A 1136 -26.96 12.45 15.24
CA LEU A 1136 -27.04 12.13 16.69
C LEU A 1136 -26.83 10.65 17.01
N ARG A 1137 -26.64 9.81 15.98
CA ARG A 1137 -26.36 8.37 16.14
C ARG A 1137 -24.92 8.08 16.60
N THR A 1138 -23.98 8.99 16.35
CA THR A 1138 -22.54 8.77 16.60
C THR A 1138 -21.95 9.47 17.83
N CYS A 1139 -22.68 10.38 18.50
CA CYS A 1139 -22.26 11.16 19.70
C CYS A 1139 -20.73 11.28 19.94
N LYS A 1140 -20.01 11.85 18.97
CA LYS A 1140 -18.59 12.19 19.12
C LYS A 1140 -18.47 13.64 19.60
N ASN A 1141 -18.47 13.88 20.91
CA ASN A 1141 -18.22 15.19 21.57
C ASN A 1141 -19.04 16.43 21.11
N ASP A 1142 -19.89 16.35 20.09
CA ASP A 1142 -20.54 17.48 19.41
C ASP A 1142 -21.93 17.83 19.97
N LEU A 1143 -22.58 16.91 20.69
CA LEU A 1143 -23.91 17.07 21.26
C LEU A 1143 -23.90 17.33 22.77
N ILE A 1144 -24.64 18.36 23.20
CA ILE A 1144 -24.89 18.70 24.61
C ILE A 1144 -26.40 18.68 24.88
N VAL A 1145 -26.83 17.92 25.89
CA VAL A 1145 -28.25 17.83 26.28
C VAL A 1145 -28.48 18.56 27.60
N ILE A 1146 -29.38 19.56 27.59
CA ILE A 1146 -29.80 20.31 28.79
C ILE A 1146 -31.20 19.87 29.19
N LEU A 1147 -31.34 19.30 30.38
CA LEU A 1147 -32.62 18.83 30.92
C LEU A 1147 -33.30 19.91 31.76
N ILE A 1148 -34.55 20.25 31.41
CA ILE A 1148 -35.42 21.15 32.18
C ILE A 1148 -36.58 20.35 32.77
N GLY A 1149 -36.72 20.41 34.11
CA GLY A 1149 -37.83 19.78 34.83
C GLY A 1149 -37.56 18.33 35.26
N ARG A 1150 -38.64 17.57 35.49
CA ARG A 1150 -38.60 16.14 35.82
C ARG A 1150 -39.28 15.36 34.71
N LEU A 1151 -38.49 14.65 33.91
CA LEU A 1151 -39.00 13.75 32.88
C LEU A 1151 -38.99 12.31 33.42
N ALA A 1152 -40.11 11.61 33.34
CA ALA A 1152 -40.16 10.21 33.74
C ALA A 1152 -39.53 9.35 32.65
N GLN A 1153 -38.70 8.39 33.02
CA GLN A 1153 -37.89 7.59 32.08
C GLN A 1153 -38.74 6.76 31.10
N ARG A 1154 -40.00 6.49 31.47
CA ARG A 1154 -41.03 5.83 30.64
C ARG A 1154 -41.50 6.68 29.46
N ASP A 1155 -41.45 8.00 29.56
CA ASP A 1155 -41.95 8.94 28.53
C ASP A 1155 -40.87 9.26 27.47
N LEU A 1156 -39.67 8.69 27.61
CA LEU A 1156 -38.53 8.87 26.69
C LEU A 1156 -38.46 7.71 25.68
N ASP A 1157 -38.38 8.07 24.40
CA ASP A 1157 -38.06 7.17 23.27
C ASP A 1157 -36.67 6.50 23.48
N PRO A 1158 -36.46 5.24 23.07
CA PRO A 1158 -35.15 4.58 23.03
C PRO A 1158 -33.97 5.47 22.62
N ASP A 1159 -34.12 6.31 21.60
CA ASP A 1159 -33.05 7.19 21.11
C ASP A 1159 -32.66 8.27 22.13
N LEU A 1160 -33.67 8.90 22.76
CA LEU A 1160 -33.45 9.88 23.82
C LEU A 1160 -32.80 9.24 25.07
N ARG A 1161 -33.14 7.98 25.37
CA ARG A 1161 -32.49 7.23 26.46
C ARG A 1161 -31.03 6.94 26.14
N LEU A 1162 -30.70 6.70 24.87
CA LEU A 1162 -29.32 6.53 24.43
C LEU A 1162 -28.54 7.83 24.62
N TRP A 1163 -29.09 8.98 24.22
CA TRP A 1163 -28.40 10.27 24.36
C TRP A 1163 -28.06 10.62 25.81
N LEU A 1164 -28.97 10.35 26.73
CA LEU A 1164 -28.75 10.56 28.17
C LEU A 1164 -27.66 9.65 28.76
N LYS A 1165 -27.35 8.52 28.10
CA LYS A 1165 -26.28 7.58 28.50
C LYS A 1165 -24.94 7.90 27.82
N THR A 1166 -24.95 8.30 26.56
CA THR A 1166 -23.74 8.38 25.72
C THR A 1166 -23.21 9.81 25.51
N CYS A 1167 -24.05 10.83 25.59
CA CYS A 1167 -23.69 12.22 25.26
C CYS A 1167 -23.51 13.09 26.53
N THR A 1168 -23.01 14.32 26.37
CA THR A 1168 -22.82 15.23 27.52
C THR A 1168 -24.17 15.70 28.06
N PHE A 1169 -24.52 15.29 29.28
CA PHE A 1169 -25.81 15.57 29.91
C PHE A 1169 -25.68 16.56 31.09
N LEU A 1170 -26.51 17.62 31.08
CA LEU A 1170 -26.55 18.65 32.11
C LEU A 1170 -27.97 18.91 32.58
N ARG A 1171 -28.18 18.97 33.91
CA ARG A 1171 -29.49 19.28 34.49
C ARG A 1171 -29.57 20.73 34.93
N TRP A 1172 -30.61 21.44 34.49
CA TRP A 1172 -30.87 22.79 34.96
C TRP A 1172 -31.12 22.81 36.48
N GLY A 1173 -30.42 23.69 37.21
CA GLY A 1173 -30.43 23.77 38.67
C GLY A 1173 -29.28 23.05 39.39
N ASP A 1174 -28.37 22.39 38.67
CA ASP A 1174 -27.15 21.82 39.24
C ASP A 1174 -26.24 22.91 39.84
N ARG A 1175 -25.62 22.65 41.01
CA ARG A 1175 -24.75 23.61 41.75
C ARG A 1175 -23.58 24.23 40.95
N ARG A 1176 -23.20 23.66 39.80
CA ARG A 1176 -22.14 24.12 38.90
C ARG A 1176 -22.55 24.05 37.43
N PHE A 1177 -23.84 24.25 37.13
CA PHE A 1177 -24.39 24.11 35.79
C PHE A 1177 -23.60 24.89 34.73
N TRP A 1178 -23.35 26.19 34.97
CA TRP A 1178 -22.66 27.06 34.01
C TRP A 1178 -21.19 26.68 33.78
N GLU A 1179 -20.48 26.25 34.82
CA GLU A 1179 -19.09 25.78 34.71
C GLU A 1179 -19.02 24.51 33.85
N LYS A 1180 -19.96 23.58 34.05
CA LYS A 1180 -20.05 22.35 33.26
C LYS A 1180 -20.44 22.62 31.81
N LEU A 1181 -21.37 23.56 31.57
CA LEU A 1181 -21.81 23.94 30.23
C LEU A 1181 -20.68 24.60 29.43
N ARG A 1182 -19.95 25.56 30.03
CA ARG A 1182 -18.80 26.22 29.39
C ARG A 1182 -17.64 25.27 29.10
N TYR A 1183 -17.44 24.26 29.94
CA TYR A 1183 -16.44 23.21 29.68
C TYR A 1183 -16.80 22.32 28.48
N ALA A 1184 -18.09 22.11 28.22
CA ALA A 1184 -18.58 21.29 27.10
C ALA A 1184 -18.60 22.03 25.75
N LEU A 1185 -18.69 23.36 25.78
CA LEU A 1185 -18.66 24.24 24.61
C LEU A 1185 -17.25 24.37 23.99
N PRO A 1186 -17.09 24.83 22.73
CA PRO A 1186 -15.78 24.95 22.09
C PRO A 1186 -14.92 26.06 22.72
N ASP A 1187 -13.60 25.97 22.56
CA ASP A 1187 -12.67 27.03 23.01
C ASP A 1187 -12.67 28.19 21.99
N ILE A 1188 -12.84 29.41 22.50
CA ILE A 1188 -12.87 30.62 21.68
C ILE A 1188 -11.56 31.40 21.91
N SER A 1189 -10.81 31.68 20.84
CA SER A 1189 -9.65 32.57 20.91
C SER A 1189 -10.14 34.00 21.22
N LYS A 1190 -9.47 34.68 22.16
CA LYS A 1190 -9.87 36.00 22.73
C LYS A 1190 -10.23 37.02 21.63
N ARG A 1191 -11.53 37.11 21.27
CA ARG A 1191 -12.07 38.20 20.46
C ARG A 1191 -12.10 39.49 21.30
N LYS A 1192 -11.56 40.58 20.75
CA LYS A 1192 -11.44 41.88 21.42
C LYS A 1192 -12.82 42.45 21.78
N ASN A 1193 -12.89 43.11 22.93
CA ASN A 1193 -14.08 43.75 23.51
C ASN A 1193 -14.83 44.67 22.53
N GLU A 1194 -15.99 44.23 22.04
CA GLU A 1194 -17.08 45.11 21.60
C GLU A 1194 -18.17 45.13 22.68
N ARG A 1195 -18.87 46.25 22.87
CA ARG A 1195 -19.93 46.37 23.91
C ARG A 1195 -21.22 45.67 23.43
N CYS A 1196 -21.89 44.89 24.30
CA CYS A 1196 -23.23 44.34 23.99
C CYS A 1196 -24.20 45.53 23.82
N HIS A 1197 -24.59 45.84 22.59
CA HIS A 1197 -25.76 46.68 22.30
C HIS A 1197 -26.96 45.76 22.10
N THR A 1198 -27.86 45.73 23.07
CA THR A 1198 -29.22 45.21 22.88
C THR A 1198 -29.97 46.22 22.02
N ASN A 1199 -30.41 45.79 20.83
CA ASN A 1199 -31.09 46.54 19.75
C ASN A 1199 -30.13 47.04 18.65
N ASP A 1200 -29.84 46.20 17.65
CA ASP A 1200 -30.29 46.41 16.26
C ASP A 1200 -29.74 45.34 15.30
N HIS A 1201 -30.55 45.04 14.29
CA HIS A 1201 -30.31 44.28 13.06
C HIS A 1201 -30.26 42.74 13.12
N SER A 1202 -31.40 42.16 12.75
CA SER A 1202 -31.53 40.88 12.06
C SER A 1202 -30.45 40.71 10.98
N VAL A 1203 -29.54 39.77 11.16
CA VAL A 1203 -28.83 39.17 10.04
C VAL A 1203 -29.75 38.09 9.48
N SER A 1204 -30.61 38.46 8.52
CA SER A 1204 -31.23 37.49 7.65
C SER A 1204 -30.12 36.86 6.81
N VAL A 1205 -29.60 35.72 7.25
CA VAL A 1205 -28.77 34.89 6.38
C VAL A 1205 -29.74 34.29 5.37
N HIS A 1206 -29.65 34.75 4.12
CA HIS A 1206 -30.17 33.96 3.00
C HIS A 1206 -29.25 32.74 2.90
N ILE A 1207 -29.67 31.70 3.59
CA ILE A 1207 -29.23 30.33 3.38
C ILE A 1207 -29.91 29.85 2.10
#